data_AF-A0A1F2SBJ1-F1
#
_entry.id   AF-A0A1F2SBJ1-F1
#
_cell.length_a   1.000
_cell.length_b   1.000
_cell.length_c   1.000
_cell.angle_alpha   90.00
_cell.angle_beta   90.00
_cell.angle_gamma   90.00
#
_symmetry.space_group_name_H-M   'P 1'
#
loop_
_entity.id
_entity.type
_entity.pdbx_description
1 polymer ?
#
loop_
_entity_poly.entity_id
_entity_poly.type
_entity_poly.pdbx_seq_one_letter_code
_entity_poly.pdbx_strand_id
1 'polypeptide(L)'
;MTRTRVMPNARLFEQVSTLRCRMSEDLVAKFAALTGDRSSLHVNEAFARRSAYRRPVVHGMLPVGFLCLLDPFQIEGFRSVPLAVTGRFAAPVYAGDTLSLTAGPGRTAGHDGEVAFDYRIEGDASRTIVTSGTVTIEYDHRAGPPREAAQPSDGAMLVHSLEVNNFLLEQLDKDVTDAIDFRISEATLRDFVELLAAGIDDLGAVDLTGLRERVHLPNLLSALLFSTSVGVSLPGASATFLEFSARWEGDVELKTAYRLQGRVTHRSMATRIVKKELLVTRAGREADVVLRGKAAALVNQPSQNVPRIHELKDMATDWGLKGKVVLVTGASRGIGETTAKLFALHGAKVIVNYHRGAEDARRVVQEVIDAGGEATAIAADVSQADQVLALVRRGVERYGAIDVLVNNAARDFRPIPFLNLTWDEVQKDLDVIAKGAFLCCQQVIPHMLEHGGGKIINISSVATDNPPPDQAKYVMAKSALVGLTRPGRPHPGRLSKEDGSGYADATPCLHCRRGASRRLSGFVPFVVHHRSKDHGHGRGSTLPLMALAMLRRTLARCLNDRQKRALKSKINEGRQRFARAFLSYDATQLKAKLREMGIASTDALLVHSNFEPDSGFKGTPQDLVNALAEVVDEGNLLMVSIPFRGTAYDYLAQNKIFNVKKTLSMMGLVTELFRRRDGTLRSLHPTHPVLALGKDAAWLVAGHETCRFPCGPGSPFEKFSTLKGKILFFDVGIEAITFFHYVEHLLQDQLPFPVYDERLFSVTAVDASGQNHTVQMQAYNKAVPRRADKLGTEMSRQGKIRRGTIGNSRLLLVTAEDVIACQSDMVKAGNYPYDL
;
A
#
# COMPACT_ATOMS: atom_id res chain seq x y z
N MET A 1 -17.78 14.49 -49.11
CA MET A 1 -18.21 15.81 -49.61
C MET A 1 -17.56 16.87 -48.74
N THR A 2 -17.03 17.94 -49.32
CA THR A 2 -16.50 19.08 -48.56
C THR A 2 -17.66 19.80 -47.89
N ARG A 3 -17.64 19.93 -46.55
CA ARG A 3 -18.68 20.67 -45.82
C ARG A 3 -18.57 22.17 -46.11
N THR A 4 -19.70 22.85 -46.22
CA THR A 4 -19.73 24.30 -46.27
C THR A 4 -19.78 24.82 -44.83
N ARG A 5 -18.64 25.24 -44.30
CA ARG A 5 -18.55 25.80 -42.94
C ARG A 5 -19.35 27.10 -42.85
N VAL A 6 -20.16 27.23 -41.82
CA VAL A 6 -20.94 28.45 -41.56
C VAL A 6 -20.84 28.84 -40.07
N MET A 7 -20.74 30.14 -39.81
CA MET A 7 -20.77 30.69 -38.46
C MET A 7 -22.16 31.29 -38.16
N PRO A 8 -22.88 30.77 -37.14
CA PRO A 8 -24.00 31.48 -36.52
C PRO A 8 -23.59 32.85 -35.96
N ASN A 9 -24.56 33.71 -35.68
CA ASN A 9 -24.31 35.05 -35.14
C ASN A 9 -23.58 34.99 -33.79
N ALA A 10 -22.43 35.68 -33.69
CA ALA A 10 -21.52 35.61 -32.54
C ALA A 10 -22.18 35.84 -31.16
N ARG A 11 -23.24 36.66 -31.10
CA ARG A 11 -23.98 36.93 -29.85
C ARG A 11 -24.67 35.69 -29.24
N LEU A 12 -24.91 34.65 -30.05
CA LEU A 12 -25.49 33.39 -29.57
C LEU A 12 -24.52 32.58 -28.70
N PHE A 13 -23.23 32.92 -28.71
CA PHE A 13 -22.18 32.19 -27.97
C PHE A 13 -21.77 32.86 -26.66
N GLU A 14 -22.33 34.04 -26.34
CA GLU A 14 -21.98 34.81 -25.12
C GLU A 14 -22.81 34.39 -23.89
N GLN A 15 -23.87 33.60 -24.08
CA GLN A 15 -24.79 33.19 -23.01
C GLN A 15 -24.39 31.84 -22.38
N VAL A 16 -24.71 31.68 -21.09
CA VAL A 16 -24.50 30.42 -20.37
C VAL A 16 -25.80 29.61 -20.41
N SER A 17 -25.79 28.51 -21.17
CA SER A 17 -26.89 27.55 -21.19
C SER A 17 -26.85 26.67 -19.94
N THR A 18 -28.03 26.33 -19.40
CA THR A 18 -28.17 25.50 -18.18
C THR A 18 -29.27 24.46 -18.34
N LEU A 19 -28.97 23.21 -17.98
CA LEU A 19 -29.91 22.08 -17.97
C LEU A 19 -29.90 21.38 -16.60
N ARG A 20 -31.07 20.94 -16.13
CA ARG A 20 -31.21 20.09 -14.95
C ARG A 20 -31.60 18.67 -15.36
N CYS A 21 -30.90 17.67 -14.83
CA CYS A 21 -31.24 16.27 -15.06
C CYS A 21 -31.03 15.41 -13.81
N ARG A 22 -31.85 14.36 -13.67
CA ARG A 22 -31.88 13.47 -12.50
C ARG A 22 -31.41 12.08 -12.87
N MET A 23 -30.39 11.59 -12.17
CA MET A 23 -29.76 10.31 -12.45
C MET A 23 -30.51 9.17 -11.75
N SER A 24 -31.57 8.64 -12.36
CA SER A 24 -32.32 7.51 -11.80
C SER A 24 -31.58 6.16 -11.98
N GLU A 25 -31.97 5.14 -11.20
CA GLU A 25 -31.44 3.77 -11.37
C GLU A 25 -31.81 3.18 -12.73
N ASP A 26 -33.01 3.49 -13.23
CA ASP A 26 -33.48 3.14 -14.57
C ASP A 26 -32.60 3.78 -15.67
N LEU A 27 -32.20 5.04 -15.50
CA LEU A 27 -31.30 5.74 -16.42
C LEU A 27 -29.92 5.07 -16.48
N VAL A 28 -29.37 4.65 -15.33
CA VAL A 28 -28.12 3.87 -15.23
C VAL A 28 -28.26 2.52 -15.95
N ALA A 29 -29.37 1.82 -15.75
CA ALA A 29 -29.64 0.53 -16.41
C ALA A 29 -29.79 0.66 -17.93
N LYS A 30 -30.53 1.68 -18.41
CA LYS A 30 -30.68 1.99 -19.84
C LYS A 30 -29.35 2.37 -20.48
N PHE A 31 -28.50 3.15 -19.80
CA PHE A 31 -27.16 3.48 -20.30
C PHE A 31 -26.26 2.25 -20.42
N ALA A 32 -26.28 1.36 -19.41
CA ALA A 32 -25.56 0.08 -19.46
C ALA A 32 -26.06 -0.85 -20.57
N ALA A 33 -27.35 -0.81 -20.91
CA ALA A 33 -27.90 -1.56 -22.04
C ALA A 33 -27.48 -0.97 -23.40
N LEU A 34 -27.49 0.36 -23.53
CA LEU A 34 -27.11 1.07 -24.76
C LEU A 34 -25.62 0.94 -25.10
N THR A 35 -24.75 1.13 -24.10
CA THR A 35 -23.28 1.15 -24.25
C THR A 35 -22.60 -0.19 -24.03
N GLY A 36 -23.29 -1.14 -23.38
CA GLY A 36 -22.70 -2.37 -22.87
C GLY A 36 -21.83 -2.19 -21.62
N ASP A 37 -21.71 -0.98 -21.03
CA ASP A 37 -20.98 -0.79 -19.77
C ASP A 37 -21.74 -1.38 -18.57
N ARG A 38 -21.53 -2.68 -18.36
CA ARG A 38 -22.06 -3.46 -17.24
C ARG A 38 -21.03 -3.62 -16.11
N SER A 39 -20.12 -2.66 -15.92
CA SER A 39 -19.17 -2.69 -14.81
C SER A 39 -19.87 -2.89 -13.46
N SER A 40 -19.32 -3.78 -12.64
CA SER A 40 -19.86 -4.13 -11.32
C SER A 40 -19.98 -2.93 -10.36
N LEU A 41 -19.29 -1.82 -10.63
CA LEU A 41 -19.44 -0.55 -9.89
C LEU A 41 -20.80 0.13 -10.11
N HIS A 42 -21.44 -0.13 -11.24
CA HIS A 42 -22.71 0.49 -11.66
C HIS A 42 -23.92 -0.41 -11.36
N VAL A 43 -23.78 -1.73 -11.56
CA VAL A 43 -24.92 -2.66 -11.54
C VAL A 43 -24.93 -3.67 -10.39
N ASN A 44 -23.87 -3.78 -9.59
CA ASN A 44 -23.78 -4.77 -8.50
C ASN A 44 -23.59 -4.09 -7.14
N GLU A 45 -24.66 -4.02 -6.35
CA GLU A 45 -24.65 -3.36 -5.05
C GLU A 45 -23.66 -4.00 -4.06
N ALA A 46 -23.55 -5.33 -4.03
CA ALA A 46 -22.63 -6.04 -3.14
C ALA A 46 -21.15 -5.79 -3.51
N PHE A 47 -20.83 -5.64 -4.80
CA PHE A 47 -19.51 -5.22 -5.25
C PHE A 47 -19.24 -3.75 -4.91
N ALA A 48 -20.19 -2.85 -5.22
CA ALA A 48 -20.07 -1.42 -4.94
C ALA A 48 -19.92 -1.12 -3.44
N ARG A 49 -20.63 -1.83 -2.55
CA ARG A 49 -20.47 -1.78 -1.08
C ARG A 49 -19.06 -2.14 -0.60
N ARG A 50 -18.38 -3.08 -1.27
CA ARG A 50 -16.99 -3.46 -0.98
C ARG A 50 -15.95 -2.56 -1.66
N SER A 51 -16.36 -1.75 -2.65
CA SER A 51 -15.50 -0.78 -3.33
C SER A 51 -15.26 0.49 -2.48
N ALA A 52 -14.39 1.38 -2.98
CA ALA A 52 -14.18 2.70 -2.37
C ALA A 52 -15.44 3.59 -2.36
N TYR A 53 -16.43 3.33 -3.22
CA TYR A 53 -17.65 4.13 -3.38
C TYR A 53 -18.77 3.75 -2.40
N ARG A 54 -18.71 2.56 -1.79
CA ARG A 54 -19.66 2.03 -0.79
C ARG A 54 -21.13 1.86 -1.25
N ARG A 55 -21.53 2.37 -2.40
CA ARG A 55 -22.83 2.16 -3.08
C ARG A 55 -22.65 2.33 -4.59
N PRO A 56 -23.57 1.82 -5.44
CA PRO A 56 -23.48 1.95 -6.89
C PRO A 56 -23.33 3.40 -7.34
N VAL A 57 -22.40 3.65 -8.26
CA VAL A 57 -22.17 4.96 -8.88
C VAL A 57 -22.78 5.00 -10.27
N VAL A 58 -23.13 6.18 -10.74
CA VAL A 58 -23.59 6.43 -12.12
C VAL A 58 -22.37 6.36 -13.06
N HIS A 59 -22.57 5.93 -14.30
CA HIS A 59 -21.53 5.96 -15.34
C HIS A 59 -21.04 7.39 -15.58
N GLY A 60 -19.73 7.64 -15.54
CA GLY A 60 -19.18 8.99 -15.72
C GLY A 60 -19.54 9.64 -17.07
N MET A 61 -19.67 8.82 -18.13
CA MET A 61 -20.05 9.28 -19.47
C MET A 61 -21.56 9.54 -19.64
N LEU A 62 -22.43 9.06 -18.73
CA LEU A 62 -23.88 9.26 -18.85
C LEU A 62 -24.25 10.75 -18.75
N PRO A 63 -23.83 11.53 -17.73
CA PRO A 63 -24.03 12.97 -17.71
C PRO A 63 -23.41 13.72 -18.89
N VAL A 64 -22.32 13.21 -19.48
CA VAL A 64 -21.69 13.80 -20.70
C VAL A 64 -22.63 13.68 -21.91
N GLY A 65 -23.45 12.62 -21.98
CA GLY A 65 -24.46 12.45 -23.03
C GLY A 65 -25.49 13.58 -23.08
N PHE A 66 -25.83 14.18 -21.93
CA PHE A 66 -26.80 15.28 -21.84
C PHE A 66 -26.28 16.62 -22.37
N LEU A 67 -24.97 16.76 -22.64
CA LEU A 67 -24.42 18.01 -23.18
C LEU A 67 -25.06 18.39 -24.52
N CYS A 68 -25.47 17.42 -25.34
CA CYS A 68 -26.11 17.68 -26.62
C CYS A 68 -27.45 18.42 -26.53
N LEU A 69 -28.05 18.52 -25.34
CA LEU A 69 -29.31 19.22 -25.09
C LEU A 69 -29.13 20.71 -24.73
N LEU A 70 -27.91 21.16 -24.48
CA LEU A 70 -27.62 22.56 -24.17
C LEU A 70 -27.72 23.43 -25.44
N ASP A 71 -28.13 24.69 -25.29
CA ASP A 71 -28.40 25.62 -26.41
C ASP A 71 -27.28 25.73 -27.44
N PRO A 72 -25.97 25.71 -27.08
CA PRO A 72 -24.87 25.68 -28.05
C PRO A 72 -24.94 24.53 -29.07
N PHE A 73 -25.61 23.43 -28.76
CA PHE A 73 -25.80 22.31 -29.69
C PHE A 73 -27.11 22.42 -30.49
N GLN A 74 -28.04 23.28 -30.08
CA GLN A 74 -29.43 23.33 -30.57
C GLN A 74 -29.74 24.56 -31.44
N ILE A 75 -28.73 25.25 -31.97
CA ILE A 75 -28.92 26.51 -32.71
C ILE A 75 -29.81 26.32 -33.94
N GLU A 76 -30.93 27.04 -33.98
CA GLU A 76 -31.95 26.92 -35.02
C GLU A 76 -31.36 27.18 -36.42
N GLY A 77 -31.73 26.33 -37.38
CA GLY A 77 -31.28 26.42 -38.77
C GLY A 77 -29.91 25.79 -39.05
N PHE A 78 -29.16 25.41 -38.03
CA PHE A 78 -27.85 24.76 -38.15
C PHE A 78 -27.88 23.30 -37.69
N ARG A 79 -26.92 22.52 -38.19
CA ARG A 79 -26.59 21.20 -37.65
C ARG A 79 -25.25 21.27 -36.92
N SER A 80 -25.27 21.00 -35.63
CA SER A 80 -24.10 20.97 -34.74
C SER A 80 -23.39 19.63 -34.83
N VAL A 81 -22.11 19.65 -35.20
CA VAL A 81 -21.25 18.46 -35.28
C VAL A 81 -20.16 18.53 -34.20
N PRO A 82 -20.17 17.62 -33.20
CA PRO A 82 -19.07 17.53 -32.25
C PRO A 82 -17.76 17.14 -32.97
N LEU A 83 -16.74 17.99 -32.82
CA LEU A 83 -15.38 17.80 -33.35
C LEU A 83 -14.38 17.41 -32.26
N ALA A 84 -14.58 17.87 -31.02
CA ALA A 84 -13.81 17.39 -29.87
C ALA A 84 -14.64 17.47 -28.59
N VAL A 85 -14.38 16.57 -27.64
CA VAL A 85 -14.91 16.64 -26.28
C VAL A 85 -13.84 16.17 -25.30
N THR A 86 -13.69 16.89 -24.20
CA THR A 86 -12.79 16.55 -23.10
C THR A 86 -13.57 16.56 -21.81
N GLY A 87 -13.16 15.77 -20.82
CA GLY A 87 -13.80 15.79 -19.51
C GLY A 87 -12.92 15.20 -18.43
N ARG A 88 -13.01 15.77 -17.22
CA ARG A 88 -12.37 15.28 -16.01
C ARG A 88 -13.41 15.03 -14.93
N PHE A 89 -13.39 13.84 -14.36
CA PHE A 89 -14.26 13.41 -13.27
C PHE A 89 -13.59 13.75 -11.93
N ALA A 90 -14.21 14.68 -11.19
CA ALA A 90 -13.73 15.20 -9.91
C ALA A 90 -14.42 14.55 -8.69
N ALA A 91 -15.68 14.14 -8.85
CA ALA A 91 -16.48 13.46 -7.83
C ALA A 91 -17.38 12.38 -8.45
N PRO A 92 -17.75 11.32 -7.70
CA PRO A 92 -18.75 10.35 -8.15
C PRO A 92 -20.17 10.95 -8.08
N VAL A 93 -21.03 10.52 -9.02
CA VAL A 93 -22.49 10.68 -8.92
C VAL A 93 -23.11 9.36 -8.50
N TYR A 94 -24.22 9.43 -7.79
CA TYR A 94 -24.98 8.28 -7.34
C TYR A 94 -26.41 8.32 -7.87
N ALA A 95 -27.05 7.15 -7.93
CA ALA A 95 -28.45 7.09 -8.31
C ALA A 95 -29.32 7.88 -7.31
N GLY A 96 -30.27 8.64 -7.85
CA GLY A 96 -31.11 9.59 -7.14
C GLY A 96 -30.58 11.04 -7.12
N ASP A 97 -29.31 11.28 -7.45
CA ASP A 97 -28.74 12.64 -7.48
C ASP A 97 -29.30 13.46 -8.67
N THR A 98 -29.64 14.73 -8.43
CA THR A 98 -29.95 15.72 -9.48
C THR A 98 -28.69 16.54 -9.79
N LEU A 99 -28.42 16.72 -11.08
CA LEU A 99 -27.29 17.44 -11.62
C LEU A 99 -27.74 18.72 -12.34
N SER A 100 -26.93 19.76 -12.24
CA SER A 100 -27.00 20.97 -13.06
C SER A 100 -25.84 20.95 -14.04
N LEU A 101 -26.13 20.96 -15.34
CA LEU A 101 -25.17 21.06 -16.43
C LEU A 101 -25.18 22.50 -16.92
N THR A 102 -24.00 23.11 -17.07
CA THR A 102 -23.84 24.46 -17.62
C THR A 102 -22.78 24.46 -18.71
N ALA A 103 -23.02 25.13 -19.83
CA ALA A 103 -22.00 25.41 -20.84
C ALA A 103 -22.00 26.90 -21.19
N GLY A 104 -20.80 27.46 -21.38
CA GLY A 104 -20.60 28.84 -21.80
C GLY A 104 -19.37 28.98 -22.72
N PRO A 105 -19.07 30.19 -23.20
CA PRO A 105 -17.96 30.42 -24.14
C PRO A 105 -16.63 29.91 -23.57
N GLY A 106 -15.94 29.09 -24.35
CA GLY A 106 -14.68 28.45 -23.95
C GLY A 106 -13.49 29.40 -23.94
N ARG A 107 -12.51 29.14 -23.07
CA ARG A 107 -11.29 29.95 -22.96
C ARG A 107 -10.31 29.80 -24.12
N THR A 108 -10.46 28.76 -24.94
CA THR A 108 -9.65 28.50 -26.14
C THR A 108 -10.39 28.94 -27.38
N ALA A 109 -9.77 29.82 -28.18
CA ALA A 109 -10.27 30.15 -29.51
C ALA A 109 -10.30 28.88 -30.39
N GLY A 110 -11.41 28.69 -31.12
CA GLY A 110 -11.49 27.68 -32.18
C GLY A 110 -10.67 28.09 -33.41
N HIS A 111 -10.48 27.15 -34.34
CA HIS A 111 -10.03 27.47 -35.69
C HIS A 111 -11.20 27.98 -36.55
N ASP A 112 -10.93 28.53 -37.75
CA ASP A 112 -11.98 29.02 -38.66
C ASP A 112 -13.05 27.94 -38.94
N GLY A 113 -14.26 28.15 -38.42
CA GLY A 113 -15.39 27.22 -38.52
C GLY A 113 -15.68 26.38 -37.26
N GLU A 114 -14.83 26.45 -36.23
CA GLU A 114 -15.00 25.72 -34.97
C GLU A 114 -15.36 26.69 -33.81
N VAL A 115 -16.30 26.30 -32.93
CA VAL A 115 -16.62 27.03 -31.69
C VAL A 115 -16.42 26.11 -30.49
N ALA A 116 -15.73 26.60 -29.46
CA ALA A 116 -15.44 25.85 -28.24
C ALA A 116 -16.23 26.40 -27.04
N PHE A 117 -16.78 25.49 -26.23
CA PHE A 117 -17.55 25.80 -25.03
C PHE A 117 -16.95 25.06 -23.83
N ASP A 118 -16.73 25.79 -22.73
CA ASP A 118 -16.35 25.18 -21.45
C ASP A 118 -17.62 24.78 -20.70
N TYR A 119 -17.69 23.51 -20.28
CA TYR A 119 -18.84 22.95 -19.59
C TYR A 119 -18.49 22.48 -18.17
N ARG A 120 -19.50 22.50 -17.30
CA ARG A 120 -19.46 21.97 -15.94
C ARG A 120 -20.73 21.19 -15.65
N ILE A 121 -20.58 20.15 -14.84
CA ILE A 121 -21.66 19.33 -14.31
C ILE A 121 -21.49 19.33 -12.79
N GLU A 122 -22.48 19.86 -12.08
CA GLU A 122 -22.46 20.05 -10.63
C GLU A 122 -23.64 19.32 -9.99
N GLY A 123 -23.48 18.78 -8.79
CA GLY A 123 -24.63 18.30 -8.02
C GLY A 123 -25.51 19.48 -7.59
N ASP A 124 -26.80 19.51 -7.97
CA ASP A 124 -27.67 20.69 -7.81
C ASP A 124 -27.77 21.16 -6.36
N ALA A 125 -27.96 20.21 -5.44
CA ALA A 125 -28.03 20.47 -4.00
C ALA A 125 -26.65 20.66 -3.33
N SER A 126 -25.59 20.06 -3.87
CA SER A 126 -24.26 20.04 -3.24
C SER A 126 -23.30 21.10 -3.76
N ARG A 127 -23.62 21.73 -4.91
CA ARG A 127 -22.76 22.64 -5.70
C ARG A 127 -21.34 22.11 -5.92
N THR A 128 -21.18 20.79 -5.87
CA THR A 128 -19.90 20.11 -6.04
C THR A 128 -19.71 19.82 -7.52
N ILE A 129 -18.63 20.32 -8.11
CA ILE A 129 -18.24 19.98 -9.49
C ILE A 129 -17.96 18.47 -9.55
N VAL A 130 -18.77 17.78 -10.34
CA VAL A 130 -18.66 16.35 -10.63
C VAL A 130 -17.77 16.15 -11.86
N THR A 131 -18.09 16.85 -12.95
CA THR A 131 -17.40 16.75 -14.23
C THR A 131 -17.18 18.15 -14.79
N SER A 132 -16.03 18.38 -15.40
CA SER A 132 -15.76 19.63 -16.14
C SER A 132 -14.87 19.34 -17.35
N GLY A 133 -15.05 20.11 -18.43
CA GLY A 133 -14.22 20.01 -19.61
C GLY A 133 -14.62 21.00 -20.68
N THR A 134 -14.18 20.75 -21.91
CA THR A 134 -14.44 21.59 -23.08
C THR A 134 -15.01 20.73 -24.20
N VAL A 135 -15.97 21.28 -24.95
CA VAL A 135 -16.52 20.68 -26.18
C VAL A 135 -16.36 21.64 -27.35
N THR A 136 -16.00 21.11 -28.52
CA THR A 136 -15.78 21.88 -29.76
C THR A 136 -16.75 21.39 -30.82
N ILE A 137 -17.43 22.33 -31.48
CA ILE A 137 -18.54 22.10 -32.42
C ILE A 137 -18.23 22.82 -33.75
N GLU A 138 -18.55 22.18 -34.87
CA GLU A 138 -18.67 22.80 -36.20
C GLU A 138 -20.17 22.89 -36.57
N TYR A 139 -20.58 23.96 -37.25
CA TYR A 139 -21.96 24.15 -37.71
C TYR A 139 -22.05 24.07 -39.23
N ASP A 140 -23.07 23.35 -39.71
CA ASP A 140 -23.37 23.15 -41.13
C ASP A 140 -24.80 23.62 -41.46
N HIS A 141 -25.02 24.13 -42.67
CA HIS A 141 -26.35 24.49 -43.19
C HIS A 141 -27.08 23.23 -43.70
N ARG A 142 -27.84 22.57 -42.82
CA ARG A 142 -28.79 21.48 -43.11
C ARG A 142 -28.31 20.44 -44.15
N ALA A 143 -27.59 19.42 -43.69
CA ALA A 143 -27.64 18.13 -44.37
C ALA A 143 -29.09 17.57 -44.31
N GLY A 144 -29.59 17.06 -45.44
CA GLY A 144 -30.98 16.58 -45.59
C GLY A 144 -31.31 15.34 -44.74
N PRO A 145 -32.59 14.93 -44.69
CA PRO A 145 -33.07 13.89 -43.80
C PRO A 145 -32.42 12.52 -44.09
N PRO A 146 -32.09 11.72 -43.06
CA PRO A 146 -31.77 10.31 -43.27
C PRO A 146 -33.01 9.61 -43.84
N ARG A 147 -32.83 8.81 -44.90
CA ARG A 147 -33.93 8.02 -45.47
C ARG A 147 -34.40 6.98 -44.47
N GLU A 148 -35.70 7.02 -44.14
CA GLU A 148 -36.34 5.94 -43.39
C GLU A 148 -36.12 4.59 -44.10
N ALA A 149 -35.72 3.59 -43.32
CA ALA A 149 -35.76 2.19 -43.70
C ALA A 149 -36.23 1.40 -42.48
N ALA A 150 -37.36 0.72 -42.65
CA ALA A 150 -38.06 0.03 -41.56
C ALA A 150 -37.44 -1.35 -41.23
N GLN A 151 -37.87 -1.86 -40.07
CA GLN A 151 -37.66 -3.21 -39.51
C GLN A 151 -36.32 -3.53 -38.83
N PRO A 152 -36.31 -4.46 -37.84
CA PRO A 152 -35.44 -4.33 -36.67
C PRO A 152 -34.42 -5.47 -36.47
N SER A 153 -33.32 -5.14 -35.78
CA SER A 153 -32.75 -5.96 -34.68
C SER A 153 -31.61 -5.19 -33.98
N ASP A 154 -31.54 -5.37 -32.66
CA ASP A 154 -30.54 -4.85 -31.71
C ASP A 154 -30.32 -3.32 -31.64
N GLY A 155 -30.88 -2.70 -30.60
CA GLY A 155 -30.65 -1.29 -30.24
C GLY A 155 -29.30 -1.01 -29.57
N ALA A 156 -28.65 -2.05 -29.02
CA ALA A 156 -27.32 -1.96 -28.40
C ALA A 156 -26.25 -1.53 -29.41
N MET A 157 -25.27 -0.72 -28.96
CA MET A 157 -24.18 -0.27 -29.84
C MET A 157 -23.18 -1.39 -30.19
N LEU A 158 -23.01 -2.39 -29.31
CA LEU A 158 -21.99 -3.41 -29.47
C LEU A 158 -22.42 -4.51 -30.45
N VAL A 159 -21.53 -4.96 -31.32
CA VAL A 159 -21.80 -6.07 -32.25
C VAL A 159 -21.90 -7.41 -31.52
N HIS A 160 -21.21 -7.55 -30.39
CA HIS A 160 -21.24 -8.71 -29.51
C HIS A 160 -21.28 -8.29 -28.04
N SER A 161 -21.86 -9.12 -27.17
CA SER A 161 -21.74 -8.91 -25.73
C SER A 161 -20.29 -9.11 -25.27
N LEU A 162 -19.77 -8.20 -24.46
CA LEU A 162 -18.44 -8.30 -23.86
C LEU A 162 -18.52 -9.01 -22.52
N GLU A 163 -17.56 -9.90 -22.25
CA GLU A 163 -17.31 -10.34 -20.88
C GLU A 163 -16.65 -9.21 -20.07
N VAL A 164 -16.99 -9.15 -18.77
CA VAL A 164 -16.45 -8.12 -17.88
C VAL A 164 -15.06 -8.55 -17.41
N ASN A 165 -14.03 -7.99 -18.03
CA ASN A 165 -12.66 -8.17 -17.59
C ASN A 165 -12.42 -7.47 -16.25
N ASN A 166 -11.36 -7.87 -15.55
CA ASN A 166 -10.93 -7.23 -14.31
C ASN A 166 -9.42 -7.35 -14.12
N PHE A 167 -8.66 -6.62 -14.93
CA PHE A 167 -7.20 -6.67 -14.91
C PHE A 167 -6.65 -6.05 -13.63
N LEU A 168 -5.72 -6.77 -12.99
CA LEU A 168 -4.85 -6.23 -11.96
C LEU A 168 -3.91 -5.18 -12.58
N LEU A 169 -3.48 -4.20 -11.79
CA LEU A 169 -2.59 -3.14 -12.25
C LEU A 169 -1.27 -3.71 -12.81
N GLU A 170 -0.79 -4.79 -12.20
CA GLU A 170 0.39 -5.57 -12.58
C GLU A 170 0.29 -6.19 -13.98
N GLN A 171 -0.92 -6.43 -14.50
CA GLN A 171 -1.16 -7.00 -15.83
C GLN A 171 -1.26 -5.92 -16.92
N LEU A 172 -1.32 -4.64 -16.55
CA LEU A 172 -1.54 -3.50 -17.44
C LEU A 172 -0.23 -2.84 -17.87
N ASP A 173 0.66 -3.65 -18.44
CA ASP A 173 1.91 -3.15 -19.01
C ASP A 173 1.68 -2.21 -20.20
N LYS A 174 2.72 -1.46 -20.55
CA LYS A 174 2.70 -0.60 -21.75
C LYS A 174 2.45 -1.47 -22.98
N ASP A 175 1.68 -0.93 -23.92
CA ASP A 175 1.31 -1.54 -25.19
C ASP A 175 0.37 -2.76 -25.10
N VAL A 176 -0.17 -3.08 -23.91
CA VAL A 176 -1.36 -3.96 -23.78
C VAL A 176 -2.56 -3.29 -24.46
N THR A 177 -3.31 -4.05 -25.26
CA THR A 177 -4.41 -3.57 -26.10
C THR A 177 -5.74 -4.26 -25.82
N ASP A 178 -6.82 -3.58 -26.20
CA ASP A 178 -8.19 -4.09 -26.28
C ASP A 178 -8.88 -3.60 -27.57
N ALA A 179 -9.93 -4.29 -27.99
CA ALA A 179 -10.76 -3.88 -29.12
C ALA A 179 -12.24 -4.15 -28.83
N ILE A 180 -13.10 -3.23 -29.28
CA ILE A 180 -14.56 -3.31 -29.18
C ILE A 180 -15.15 -3.01 -30.55
N ASP A 181 -15.87 -3.97 -31.12
CA ASP A 181 -16.60 -3.79 -32.37
C ASP A 181 -18.02 -3.27 -32.11
N PHE A 182 -18.38 -2.17 -32.77
CA PHE A 182 -19.65 -1.46 -32.56
C PHE A 182 -20.27 -0.95 -33.86
N ARG A 183 -21.57 -0.70 -33.83
CA ARG A 183 -22.36 -0.15 -34.94
C ARG A 183 -23.48 0.72 -34.37
N ILE A 184 -23.60 1.97 -34.84
CA ILE A 184 -24.71 2.84 -34.43
C ILE A 184 -25.87 2.66 -35.41
N SER A 185 -27.06 2.35 -34.90
CA SER A 185 -28.28 2.16 -35.69
C SER A 185 -29.31 3.26 -35.43
N GLU A 186 -30.37 3.32 -36.25
CA GLU A 186 -31.53 4.16 -35.99
C GLU A 186 -32.26 3.76 -34.69
N ALA A 187 -32.20 2.49 -34.28
CA ALA A 187 -32.72 2.06 -32.99
C ALA A 187 -31.89 2.64 -31.85
N THR A 188 -30.56 2.54 -31.93
CA THR A 188 -29.63 3.16 -30.98
C THR A 188 -29.87 4.67 -30.82
N LEU A 189 -30.17 5.39 -31.91
CA LEU A 189 -30.52 6.82 -31.84
C LEU A 189 -31.90 7.09 -31.23
N ARG A 190 -32.86 6.16 -31.30
CA ARG A 190 -34.13 6.27 -30.55
C ARG A 190 -33.90 6.03 -29.07
N ASP A 191 -33.30 4.90 -28.73
CA ASP A 191 -33.04 4.46 -27.36
C ASP A 191 -32.21 5.51 -26.59
N PHE A 192 -31.25 6.17 -27.24
CA PHE A 192 -30.49 7.28 -26.65
C PHE A 192 -31.33 8.54 -26.39
N VAL A 193 -32.23 8.92 -27.32
CA VAL A 193 -33.12 10.09 -27.12
C VAL A 193 -34.17 9.80 -26.04
N GLU A 194 -34.68 8.57 -25.96
CA GLU A 194 -35.58 8.13 -24.88
C GLU A 194 -34.87 8.10 -23.52
N LEU A 195 -33.62 7.67 -23.48
CA LEU A 195 -32.75 7.76 -22.30
C LEU A 195 -32.57 9.22 -21.87
N LEU A 196 -32.26 10.13 -22.80
CA LEU A 196 -32.14 11.55 -22.50
C LEU A 196 -33.45 12.12 -21.94
N ALA A 197 -34.60 11.84 -22.58
CA ALA A 197 -35.91 12.27 -22.13
C ALA A 197 -36.22 11.82 -20.69
N ALA A 198 -35.91 10.57 -20.35
CA ALA A 198 -36.15 10.00 -19.02
C ALA A 198 -35.30 10.63 -17.90
N GLY A 199 -34.24 11.37 -18.23
CA GLY A 199 -33.38 12.05 -17.26
C GLY A 199 -33.68 13.54 -17.08
N ILE A 200 -34.51 14.18 -17.91
CA ILE A 200 -34.81 15.62 -17.82
C ILE A 200 -35.87 15.87 -16.72
N ASP A 201 -35.57 16.76 -15.77
CA ASP A 201 -36.53 17.11 -14.70
C ASP A 201 -37.68 18.02 -15.19
N ASP A 202 -37.44 18.85 -16.22
CA ASP A 202 -38.44 19.73 -16.84
C ASP A 202 -38.47 19.53 -18.37
N LEU A 203 -39.32 18.59 -18.80
CA LEU A 203 -39.53 18.27 -20.22
C LEU A 203 -40.16 19.43 -21.02
N GLY A 204 -40.74 20.43 -20.36
CA GLY A 204 -41.30 21.62 -21.02
C GLY A 204 -40.24 22.62 -21.47
N ALA A 205 -39.03 22.53 -20.91
CA ALA A 205 -37.93 23.46 -21.18
C ALA A 205 -36.95 23.00 -22.28
N VAL A 206 -37.08 21.78 -22.81
CA VAL A 206 -36.12 21.19 -23.77
C VAL A 206 -36.85 20.58 -24.96
N ASP A 207 -36.66 21.14 -26.16
CA ASP A 207 -37.18 20.54 -27.38
C ASP A 207 -36.33 19.34 -27.83
N LEU A 208 -36.89 18.14 -27.69
CA LEU A 208 -36.31 16.88 -28.20
C LEU A 208 -36.74 16.57 -29.64
N THR A 209 -37.72 17.29 -30.18
CA THR A 209 -38.21 17.13 -31.56
C THR A 209 -37.10 17.55 -32.53
N GLY A 210 -36.77 16.74 -33.53
CA GLY A 210 -35.72 17.12 -34.49
C GLY A 210 -34.28 17.09 -33.94
N LEU A 211 -34.05 16.51 -32.75
CA LEU A 211 -32.72 16.46 -32.11
C LEU A 211 -31.67 15.71 -32.95
N ARG A 212 -32.07 14.69 -33.72
CA ARG A 212 -31.15 13.87 -34.55
C ARG A 212 -30.70 14.62 -35.81
N GLU A 213 -31.53 15.56 -36.24
CA GLU A 213 -31.37 16.44 -37.38
C GLU A 213 -30.49 17.64 -37.00
N ARG A 214 -30.71 18.22 -35.81
CA ARG A 214 -29.93 19.34 -35.27
C ARG A 214 -28.55 18.94 -34.74
N VAL A 215 -28.35 17.72 -34.23
CA VAL A 215 -27.04 17.28 -33.68
C VAL A 215 -26.54 16.01 -34.36
N HIS A 216 -25.25 15.96 -34.69
CA HIS A 216 -24.58 14.73 -35.13
C HIS A 216 -24.32 13.75 -33.95
N LEU A 217 -25.41 13.19 -33.42
CA LEU A 217 -25.40 12.24 -32.29
C LEU A 217 -24.45 11.04 -32.46
N PRO A 218 -24.24 10.45 -33.66
CA PRO A 218 -23.31 9.33 -33.83
C PRO A 218 -21.86 9.64 -33.39
N ASN A 219 -21.40 10.89 -33.55
CA ASN A 219 -20.09 11.30 -33.05
C ASN A 219 -20.10 11.19 -31.51
N LEU A 220 -21.00 11.92 -30.83
CA LEU A 220 -21.08 11.90 -29.36
C LEU A 220 -21.20 10.47 -28.80
N LEU A 221 -22.10 9.65 -29.35
CA LEU A 221 -22.30 8.25 -28.95
C LEU A 221 -21.04 7.40 -29.03
N SER A 222 -20.22 7.57 -30.09
CA SER A 222 -18.94 6.85 -30.22
C SER A 222 -17.93 7.20 -29.12
N ALA A 223 -17.97 8.41 -28.55
CA ALA A 223 -17.16 8.76 -27.38
C ALA A 223 -17.76 8.18 -26.07
N LEU A 224 -19.07 7.99 -25.96
CA LEU A 224 -19.68 7.40 -24.75
C LEU A 224 -19.17 5.97 -24.52
N LEU A 225 -18.84 5.22 -25.57
CA LEU A 225 -18.21 3.89 -25.52
C LEU A 225 -16.81 3.86 -24.86
N PHE A 226 -16.20 5.03 -24.58
CA PHE A 226 -14.98 5.08 -23.77
C PHE A 226 -15.24 4.58 -22.34
N SER A 227 -16.48 4.70 -21.84
CA SER A 227 -16.91 4.07 -20.58
C SER A 227 -16.74 2.55 -20.65
N THR A 228 -17.34 1.89 -21.64
CA THR A 228 -17.20 0.44 -21.91
C THR A 228 -15.73 0.01 -22.06
N SER A 229 -14.91 0.76 -22.80
CA SER A 229 -13.48 0.43 -22.96
C SER A 229 -12.71 0.49 -21.65
N VAL A 230 -13.04 1.41 -20.73
CA VAL A 230 -12.37 1.53 -19.42
C VAL A 230 -12.96 0.59 -18.36
N GLY A 231 -14.29 0.56 -18.23
CA GLY A 231 -15.02 -0.11 -17.15
C GLY A 231 -15.33 -1.59 -17.38
N VAL A 232 -15.33 -2.06 -18.64
CA VAL A 232 -15.59 -3.47 -19.00
C VAL A 232 -14.36 -4.13 -19.61
N SER A 233 -13.74 -3.49 -20.60
CA SER A 233 -12.71 -4.14 -21.42
C SER A 233 -11.30 -4.08 -20.82
N LEU A 234 -10.73 -2.88 -20.63
CA LEU A 234 -9.36 -2.68 -20.16
C LEU A 234 -9.22 -1.27 -19.54
N PRO A 235 -9.08 -1.10 -18.21
CA PRO A 235 -8.74 -2.14 -17.21
C PRO A 235 -9.89 -3.07 -16.75
N GLY A 236 -11.15 -2.70 -16.95
CA GLY A 236 -12.31 -3.50 -16.53
C GLY A 236 -12.88 -3.13 -15.15
N ALA A 237 -13.60 -4.05 -14.51
CA ALA A 237 -14.57 -3.76 -13.43
C ALA A 237 -14.04 -2.99 -12.21
N SER A 238 -12.75 -3.11 -11.88
CA SER A 238 -12.14 -2.36 -10.77
C SER A 238 -11.64 -0.96 -11.18
N ALA A 239 -11.85 -0.52 -12.42
CA ALA A 239 -11.40 0.79 -12.92
C ALA A 239 -12.34 1.92 -12.49
N THR A 240 -11.76 2.99 -11.93
CA THR A 240 -12.38 4.31 -11.83
C THR A 240 -11.95 5.14 -13.03
N PHE A 241 -12.89 5.59 -13.86
CA PHE A 241 -12.60 6.54 -14.95
C PHE A 241 -12.28 7.93 -14.35
N LEU A 242 -11.17 8.57 -14.77
CA LEU A 242 -10.69 9.86 -14.22
C LEU A 242 -10.77 11.03 -15.21
N GLU A 243 -10.33 10.82 -16.45
CA GLU A 243 -10.29 11.86 -17.48
C GLU A 243 -10.37 11.23 -18.87
N PHE A 244 -10.94 11.96 -19.83
CA PHE A 244 -10.97 11.58 -21.24
C PHE A 244 -10.79 12.78 -22.17
N SER A 245 -10.34 12.49 -23.38
CA SER A 245 -10.40 13.40 -24.54
C SER A 245 -10.74 12.60 -25.78
N ALA A 246 -11.65 13.09 -26.62
CA ALA A 246 -11.95 12.55 -27.95
C ALA A 246 -11.90 13.70 -28.97
N ARG A 247 -11.35 13.44 -30.15
CA ARG A 247 -11.38 14.33 -31.32
C ARG A 247 -11.75 13.48 -32.54
N TRP A 248 -12.73 13.95 -33.32
CA TRP A 248 -13.14 13.31 -34.56
C TRP A 248 -12.28 13.83 -35.72
N GLU A 249 -11.73 12.89 -36.49
CA GLU A 249 -11.04 13.16 -37.77
C GLU A 249 -11.98 12.97 -38.97
N GLY A 250 -13.12 12.31 -38.76
CA GLY A 250 -14.22 12.15 -39.71
C GLY A 250 -15.51 11.73 -39.00
N ASP A 251 -16.60 11.65 -39.76
CA ASP A 251 -17.91 11.33 -39.20
C ASP A 251 -18.10 9.84 -38.91
N VAL A 252 -18.80 9.56 -37.81
CA VAL A 252 -19.35 8.24 -37.50
C VAL A 252 -20.70 8.08 -38.21
N GLU A 253 -20.77 7.17 -39.17
CA GLU A 253 -21.95 6.91 -39.98
C GLU A 253 -22.87 5.85 -39.37
N LEU A 254 -24.16 5.95 -39.66
CA LEU A 254 -25.14 4.95 -39.27
C LEU A 254 -24.97 3.66 -40.07
N LYS A 255 -25.22 2.52 -39.43
CA LYS A 255 -25.15 1.15 -39.99
C LYS A 255 -23.76 0.70 -40.44
N THR A 256 -22.77 1.59 -40.53
CA THR A 256 -21.34 1.27 -40.72
C THR A 256 -20.77 0.61 -39.46
N ALA A 257 -19.98 -0.46 -39.65
CA ALA A 257 -19.27 -1.13 -38.57
C ALA A 257 -17.93 -0.44 -38.26
N TYR A 258 -17.66 -0.26 -36.97
CA TYR A 258 -16.47 0.41 -36.45
C TYR A 258 -15.78 -0.43 -35.38
N ARG A 259 -14.47 -0.25 -35.23
CA ARG A 259 -13.66 -0.87 -34.18
C ARG A 259 -13.03 0.22 -33.31
N LEU A 260 -13.38 0.23 -32.02
CA LEU A 260 -12.72 1.02 -30.99
C LEU A 260 -11.54 0.20 -30.44
N GLN A 261 -10.32 0.60 -30.74
CA GLN A 261 -9.09 0.00 -30.22
C GLN A 261 -8.55 0.86 -29.07
N GLY A 262 -8.17 0.23 -27.96
CA GLY A 262 -7.45 0.85 -26.87
C GLY A 262 -6.04 0.30 -26.72
N ARG A 263 -5.11 1.14 -26.30
CA ARG A 263 -3.72 0.77 -26.01
C ARG A 263 -3.22 1.47 -24.76
N VAL A 264 -2.69 0.72 -23.79
CA VAL A 264 -2.05 1.28 -22.60
C VAL A 264 -0.77 2.01 -23.00
N THR A 265 -0.73 3.33 -22.80
CA THR A 265 0.44 4.16 -23.10
C THR A 265 1.31 4.42 -21.87
N HIS A 266 0.72 4.34 -20.68
CA HIS A 266 1.43 4.55 -19.42
C HIS A 266 0.74 3.83 -18.24
N ARG A 267 1.53 3.26 -17.34
CA ARG A 267 1.11 2.73 -16.03
C ARG A 267 1.95 3.34 -14.92
N SER A 268 1.30 3.83 -13.87
CA SER A 268 1.94 4.27 -12.63
C SER A 268 1.58 3.32 -11.48
N MET A 269 2.56 2.57 -10.98
CA MET A 269 2.37 1.74 -9.78
C MET A 269 2.13 2.56 -8.50
N ALA A 270 2.69 3.78 -8.45
CA ALA A 270 2.60 4.68 -7.29
C ALA A 270 1.18 5.24 -7.10
N THR A 271 0.61 5.80 -8.17
CA THR A 271 -0.72 6.43 -8.16
C THR A 271 -1.83 5.47 -8.59
N ARG A 272 -1.46 4.27 -9.06
CA ARG A 272 -2.36 3.24 -9.61
C ARG A 272 -3.15 3.70 -10.85
N ILE A 273 -2.64 4.72 -11.54
CA ILE A 273 -3.26 5.29 -12.74
C ILE A 273 -2.69 4.61 -13.98
N VAL A 274 -3.59 4.18 -14.87
CA VAL A 274 -3.30 3.72 -16.23
C VAL A 274 -3.82 4.78 -17.20
N LYS A 275 -3.04 5.10 -18.22
CA LYS A 275 -3.46 5.93 -19.36
C LYS A 275 -3.54 5.08 -20.62
N LYS A 276 -4.66 5.22 -21.35
CA LYS A 276 -4.89 4.60 -22.66
C LYS A 276 -4.95 5.66 -23.74
N GLU A 277 -4.42 5.31 -24.90
CA GLU A 277 -4.81 5.90 -26.18
C GLU A 277 -5.97 5.08 -26.74
N LEU A 278 -6.91 5.74 -27.42
CA LEU A 278 -8.14 5.17 -27.96
C LEU A 278 -8.28 5.62 -29.42
N LEU A 279 -8.55 4.70 -30.32
CA LEU A 279 -8.70 4.95 -31.75
C LEU A 279 -9.98 4.28 -32.24
N VAL A 280 -10.81 4.98 -33.02
CA VAL A 280 -11.90 4.35 -33.76
C VAL A 280 -11.54 4.29 -35.24
N THR A 281 -11.57 3.10 -35.81
CA THR A 281 -11.36 2.84 -37.24
C THR A 281 -12.61 2.23 -37.88
N ARG A 282 -12.79 2.43 -39.19
CA ARG A 282 -13.81 1.65 -39.94
C ARG A 282 -13.40 0.19 -39.98
N ALA A 283 -14.34 -0.72 -39.72
CA ALA A 283 -14.06 -2.16 -39.70
C ALA A 283 -13.48 -2.62 -41.05
N GLY A 284 -12.36 -3.35 -41.02
CA GLY A 284 -11.62 -3.78 -42.21
C GLY A 284 -10.76 -2.69 -42.89
N ARG A 285 -10.64 -1.49 -42.31
CA ARG A 285 -9.79 -0.39 -42.83
C ARG A 285 -9.04 0.30 -41.69
N GLU A 286 -7.98 -0.34 -41.18
CA GLU A 286 -7.23 0.17 -40.01
C GLU A 286 -6.56 1.54 -40.23
N ALA A 287 -6.31 1.94 -41.48
CA ALA A 287 -5.81 3.28 -41.82
C ALA A 287 -6.90 4.38 -41.78
N ASP A 288 -8.18 4.02 -41.78
CA ASP A 288 -9.33 4.93 -41.82
C ASP A 288 -9.78 5.25 -40.39
N VAL A 289 -8.99 6.10 -39.71
CA VAL A 289 -9.25 6.56 -38.33
C VAL A 289 -10.27 7.70 -38.37
N VAL A 290 -11.40 7.54 -37.67
CA VAL A 290 -12.45 8.55 -37.56
C VAL A 290 -12.46 9.28 -36.22
N LEU A 291 -11.86 8.69 -35.17
CA LEU A 291 -11.79 9.28 -33.82
C LEU A 291 -10.44 8.94 -33.19
N ARG A 292 -9.74 9.95 -32.66
CA ARG A 292 -8.60 9.77 -31.74
C ARG A 292 -8.92 10.27 -30.35
N GLY A 293 -8.52 9.52 -29.35
CA GLY A 293 -8.78 9.87 -27.97
C GLY A 293 -7.77 9.31 -26.98
N LYS A 294 -7.96 9.73 -25.74
CA LYS A 294 -7.18 9.30 -24.58
C LYS A 294 -8.11 9.16 -23.39
N ALA A 295 -7.77 8.24 -22.50
CA ALA A 295 -8.47 8.02 -21.23
C ALA A 295 -7.43 7.80 -20.12
N ALA A 296 -7.71 8.24 -18.90
CA ALA A 296 -7.00 7.76 -17.71
C ALA A 296 -7.96 7.16 -16.70
N ALA A 297 -7.53 6.09 -16.05
CA ALA A 297 -8.29 5.37 -15.05
C ALA A 297 -7.43 5.01 -13.84
N LEU A 298 -8.00 5.10 -12.64
CA LEU A 298 -7.43 4.56 -11.41
C LEU A 298 -7.86 3.09 -11.28
N VAL A 299 -6.90 2.17 -11.26
CA VAL A 299 -7.17 0.73 -11.12
C VAL A 299 -7.25 0.40 -9.64
N ASN A 300 -8.47 0.21 -9.12
CA ASN A 300 -8.70 -0.21 -7.73
C ASN A 300 -8.30 -1.68 -7.54
N GLN A 301 -8.15 -2.11 -6.29
CA GLN A 301 -7.87 -3.52 -6.00
C GLN A 301 -9.21 -4.26 -6.04
N PRO A 302 -9.28 -5.48 -6.62
CA PRO A 302 -10.48 -6.29 -6.52
C PRO A 302 -10.89 -6.43 -5.05
N SER A 303 -12.18 -6.39 -4.76
CA SER A 303 -12.63 -6.68 -3.39
C SER A 303 -12.21 -8.09 -3.02
N GLN A 304 -11.30 -8.26 -2.07
CA GLN A 304 -10.97 -9.58 -1.56
C GLN A 304 -12.23 -10.21 -0.97
N ASN A 305 -12.54 -11.44 -1.37
CA ASN A 305 -13.60 -12.22 -0.73
C ASN A 305 -13.16 -12.48 0.72
N VAL A 306 -13.88 -11.90 1.67
CA VAL A 306 -13.73 -12.22 3.08
C VAL A 306 -14.29 -13.62 3.29
N PRO A 307 -13.52 -14.60 3.80
CA PRO A 307 -14.02 -15.94 4.04
C PRO A 307 -15.27 -15.91 4.94
N ARG A 308 -16.24 -16.75 4.61
CA ARG A 308 -17.35 -17.02 5.51
C ARG A 308 -16.84 -17.81 6.70
N ILE A 309 -17.54 -17.70 7.82
CA ILE A 309 -17.08 -18.33 9.07
C ILE A 309 -17.01 -19.87 8.98
N HIS A 310 -17.80 -20.51 8.12
CA HIS A 310 -17.71 -21.95 7.87
C HIS A 310 -16.44 -22.33 7.08
N GLU A 311 -16.06 -21.54 6.07
CA GLU A 311 -14.81 -21.71 5.30
C GLU A 311 -13.55 -21.58 6.19
N LEU A 312 -13.64 -20.85 7.31
CA LEU A 312 -12.55 -20.72 8.30
C LEU A 312 -12.50 -21.87 9.32
N LYS A 313 -13.60 -22.63 9.47
CA LYS A 313 -13.74 -23.67 10.50
C LYS A 313 -12.82 -24.86 10.26
N ASP A 314 -12.60 -25.20 8.99
CA ASP A 314 -11.75 -26.32 8.56
C ASP A 314 -10.25 -26.04 8.73
N MET A 315 -9.87 -24.80 9.03
CA MET A 315 -8.49 -24.36 9.27
C MET A 315 -8.17 -24.16 10.77
N ALA A 316 -9.12 -24.39 11.67
CA ALA A 316 -9.04 -23.96 13.06
C ALA A 316 -8.28 -24.95 13.97
N THR A 317 -7.19 -24.49 14.58
CA THR A 317 -6.55 -25.12 15.75
C THR A 317 -7.00 -24.40 17.03
N ASP A 318 -7.09 -25.08 18.19
CA ASP A 318 -7.53 -24.41 19.42
C ASP A 318 -6.50 -23.37 19.90
N TRP A 319 -6.93 -22.11 20.04
CA TRP A 319 -6.10 -21.00 20.53
C TRP A 319 -6.25 -20.75 22.04
N GLY A 320 -7.06 -21.53 22.75
CA GLY A 320 -7.28 -21.40 24.19
C GLY A 320 -8.05 -20.13 24.59
N LEU A 321 -8.90 -19.62 23.69
CA LEU A 321 -9.63 -18.34 23.87
C LEU A 321 -11.06 -18.53 24.38
N LYS A 322 -11.44 -19.77 24.72
CA LYS A 322 -12.78 -20.12 25.21
C LYS A 322 -13.20 -19.25 26.40
N GLY A 323 -14.32 -18.54 26.24
CA GLY A 323 -14.91 -17.66 27.25
C GLY A 323 -14.22 -16.30 27.42
N LYS A 324 -13.17 -15.98 26.65
CA LYS A 324 -12.52 -14.67 26.67
C LYS A 324 -13.35 -13.63 25.93
N VAL A 325 -13.39 -12.40 26.44
CA VAL A 325 -14.16 -11.30 25.82
C VAL A 325 -13.25 -10.42 24.99
N VAL A 326 -13.59 -10.23 23.71
CA VAL A 326 -12.76 -9.54 22.72
C VAL A 326 -13.54 -8.37 22.11
N LEU A 327 -13.06 -7.15 22.31
CA LEU A 327 -13.56 -5.95 21.64
C LEU A 327 -12.74 -5.68 20.36
N VAL A 328 -13.38 -5.77 19.19
CA VAL A 328 -12.75 -5.46 17.90
C VAL A 328 -13.35 -4.17 17.33
N THR A 329 -12.51 -3.15 17.14
CA THR A 329 -12.96 -1.85 16.59
C THR A 329 -12.99 -1.84 15.07
N GLY A 330 -14.05 -1.27 14.48
CA GLY A 330 -14.26 -1.29 13.02
C GLY A 330 -14.40 -2.70 12.45
N ALA A 331 -15.16 -3.56 13.13
CA ALA A 331 -15.29 -4.99 12.87
C ALA A 331 -16.43 -5.38 11.90
N SER A 332 -17.13 -4.40 11.30
CA SER A 332 -18.22 -4.67 10.34
C SER A 332 -17.77 -5.12 8.96
N ARG A 333 -16.47 -5.00 8.61
CA ARG A 333 -15.93 -5.38 7.29
C ARG A 333 -14.43 -5.68 7.30
N GLY A 334 -13.95 -6.42 6.30
CA GLY A 334 -12.53 -6.62 6.01
C GLY A 334 -11.75 -7.27 7.17
N ILE A 335 -10.54 -6.77 7.46
CA ILE A 335 -9.67 -7.32 8.51
C ILE A 335 -10.39 -7.44 9.86
N GLY A 336 -11.20 -6.43 10.22
CA GLY A 336 -11.93 -6.44 11.49
C GLY A 336 -13.02 -7.51 11.55
N GLU A 337 -13.71 -7.75 10.44
CA GLU A 337 -14.71 -8.82 10.29
C GLU A 337 -14.05 -10.21 10.40
N THR A 338 -12.98 -10.46 9.63
CA THR A 338 -12.27 -11.75 9.69
C THR A 338 -11.70 -11.99 11.08
N THR A 339 -11.16 -10.96 11.72
CA THR A 339 -10.64 -11.01 13.09
C THR A 339 -11.75 -11.39 14.07
N ALA A 340 -12.92 -10.75 13.99
CA ALA A 340 -14.07 -11.07 14.84
C ALA A 340 -14.56 -12.52 14.65
N LYS A 341 -14.68 -12.99 13.40
CA LYS A 341 -15.05 -14.38 13.07
C LYS A 341 -14.06 -15.40 13.64
N LEU A 342 -12.76 -15.18 13.46
CA LEU A 342 -11.72 -16.06 14.00
C LEU A 342 -11.75 -16.11 15.54
N PHE A 343 -11.82 -14.97 16.21
CA PHE A 343 -11.93 -14.96 17.68
C PHE A 343 -13.15 -15.76 18.17
N ALA A 344 -14.30 -15.62 17.51
CA ALA A 344 -15.50 -16.38 17.85
C ALA A 344 -15.37 -17.89 17.60
N LEU A 345 -14.75 -18.30 16.48
CA LEU A 345 -14.47 -19.72 16.18
C LEU A 345 -13.60 -20.38 17.25
N HIS A 346 -12.65 -19.65 17.82
CA HIS A 346 -11.82 -20.12 18.94
C HIS A 346 -12.48 -19.93 20.33
N GLY A 347 -13.81 -19.76 20.36
CA GLY A 347 -14.63 -19.77 21.57
C GLY A 347 -14.67 -18.46 22.35
N ALA A 348 -14.17 -17.35 21.79
CA ALA A 348 -14.24 -16.04 22.43
C ALA A 348 -15.64 -15.40 22.23
N LYS A 349 -16.02 -14.52 23.17
CA LYS A 349 -17.23 -13.68 23.08
C LYS A 349 -16.83 -12.35 22.45
N VAL A 350 -17.40 -12.01 21.29
CA VAL A 350 -16.88 -10.93 20.45
C VAL A 350 -17.80 -9.70 20.41
N ILE A 351 -17.27 -8.55 20.80
CA ILE A 351 -17.93 -7.25 20.64
C ILE A 351 -17.49 -6.65 19.30
N VAL A 352 -18.41 -6.64 18.34
CA VAL A 352 -18.26 -6.09 16.99
C VAL A 352 -18.57 -4.59 17.04
N ASN A 353 -17.55 -3.74 17.17
CA ASN A 353 -17.76 -2.29 17.09
C ASN A 353 -17.84 -1.82 15.63
N TYR A 354 -18.78 -0.92 15.35
CA TYR A 354 -18.91 -0.23 14.08
C TYR A 354 -19.29 1.24 14.29
N HIS A 355 -18.97 2.11 13.33
CA HIS A 355 -19.50 3.49 13.27
C HIS A 355 -20.56 3.61 12.17
N ARG A 356 -20.29 3.06 10.98
CA ARG A 356 -21.23 3.01 9.85
C ARG A 356 -21.35 1.56 9.36
N GLY A 357 -22.50 1.21 8.78
CA GLY A 357 -22.79 -0.16 8.33
C GLY A 357 -23.39 -1.03 9.44
N ALA A 358 -24.59 -0.67 9.91
CA ALA A 358 -25.32 -1.45 10.92
C ALA A 358 -25.72 -2.84 10.38
N GLU A 359 -26.15 -2.93 9.11
CA GLU A 359 -26.45 -4.22 8.48
C GLU A 359 -25.23 -5.12 8.36
N ASP A 360 -24.08 -4.56 7.98
CA ASP A 360 -22.85 -5.34 7.88
C ASP A 360 -22.43 -5.88 9.26
N ALA A 361 -22.52 -5.06 10.31
CA ALA A 361 -22.27 -5.51 11.68
C ALA A 361 -23.28 -6.57 12.15
N ARG A 362 -24.56 -6.43 11.80
CA ARG A 362 -25.60 -7.43 12.07
C ARG A 362 -25.32 -8.75 11.36
N ARG A 363 -24.90 -8.73 10.10
CA ARG A 363 -24.49 -9.92 9.34
C ARG A 363 -23.29 -10.63 9.98
N VAL A 364 -22.27 -9.89 10.42
CA VAL A 364 -21.09 -10.50 11.08
C VAL A 364 -21.47 -11.18 12.40
N VAL A 365 -22.32 -10.55 13.22
CA VAL A 365 -22.89 -11.20 14.41
C VAL A 365 -23.76 -12.40 14.03
N GLN A 366 -24.54 -12.26 12.96
CA GLN A 366 -25.31 -13.29 12.26
C GLN A 366 -24.51 -14.58 12.09
N GLU A 367 -23.49 -14.50 11.24
CA GLU A 367 -22.60 -15.62 10.91
C GLU A 367 -21.93 -16.21 12.16
N VAL A 368 -21.53 -15.38 13.14
CA VAL A 368 -20.96 -15.87 14.41
C VAL A 368 -21.95 -16.73 15.21
N ILE A 369 -23.21 -16.30 15.33
CA ILE A 369 -24.26 -17.04 16.05
C ILE A 369 -24.59 -18.33 15.30
N ASP A 370 -24.73 -18.27 13.98
CA ASP A 370 -25.03 -19.45 13.13
C ASP A 370 -23.91 -20.51 13.19
N ALA A 371 -22.66 -20.10 13.43
CA ALA A 371 -21.52 -20.99 13.66
C ALA A 371 -21.44 -21.57 15.09
N GLY A 372 -22.33 -21.17 16.00
CA GLY A 372 -22.35 -21.58 17.41
C GLY A 372 -21.47 -20.73 18.35
N GLY A 373 -21.02 -19.55 17.91
CA GLY A 373 -20.26 -18.60 18.72
C GLY A 373 -21.12 -17.52 19.39
N GLU A 374 -20.49 -16.67 20.20
CA GLU A 374 -21.15 -15.52 20.84
C GLU A 374 -20.61 -14.19 20.30
N ALA A 375 -21.49 -13.33 19.78
CA ALA A 375 -21.13 -11.95 19.43
C ALA A 375 -22.26 -10.94 19.69
N THR A 376 -21.89 -9.65 19.75
CA THR A 376 -22.83 -8.53 19.84
C THR A 376 -22.30 -7.33 19.05
N ALA A 377 -23.19 -6.58 18.39
CA ALA A 377 -22.82 -5.40 17.61
C ALA A 377 -23.08 -4.12 18.42
N ILE A 378 -22.07 -3.24 18.54
CA ILE A 378 -22.19 -1.97 19.29
C ILE A 378 -21.71 -0.79 18.44
N ALA A 379 -22.64 0.13 18.17
CA ALA A 379 -22.35 1.37 17.45
C ALA A 379 -21.54 2.34 18.33
N ALA A 380 -20.40 2.81 17.83
CA ALA A 380 -19.64 3.94 18.37
C ALA A 380 -18.59 4.44 17.36
N ASP A 381 -18.48 5.76 17.20
CA ASP A 381 -17.32 6.42 16.61
C ASP A 381 -16.18 6.48 17.64
N VAL A 382 -15.12 5.71 17.41
CA VAL A 382 -13.96 5.63 18.31
C VAL A 382 -13.22 6.97 18.48
N SER A 383 -13.43 7.95 17.59
CA SER A 383 -12.83 9.29 17.74
C SER A 383 -13.49 10.15 18.84
N GLN A 384 -14.65 9.73 19.36
CA GLN A 384 -15.47 10.45 20.33
C GLN A 384 -15.42 9.77 21.70
N ALA A 385 -14.94 10.49 22.72
CA ALA A 385 -14.68 9.92 24.06
C ALA A 385 -15.94 9.31 24.70
N ASP A 386 -17.08 10.00 24.64
CA ASP A 386 -18.33 9.55 25.26
C ASP A 386 -18.89 8.29 24.59
N GLN A 387 -18.71 8.15 23.27
CA GLN A 387 -19.13 6.95 22.54
C GLN A 387 -18.22 5.76 22.84
N VAL A 388 -16.91 5.98 23.03
CA VAL A 388 -15.98 4.93 23.49
C VAL A 388 -16.30 4.48 24.91
N LEU A 389 -16.62 5.41 25.82
CA LEU A 389 -17.09 5.09 27.17
C LEU A 389 -18.37 4.25 27.12
N ALA A 390 -19.37 4.65 26.33
CA ALA A 390 -20.61 3.90 26.16
C ALA A 390 -20.40 2.51 25.51
N LEU A 391 -19.47 2.39 24.56
CA LEU A 391 -19.07 1.13 23.93
C LEU A 391 -18.49 0.15 24.96
N VAL A 392 -17.50 0.59 25.74
CA VAL A 392 -16.82 -0.25 26.74
C VAL A 392 -17.79 -0.63 27.85
N ARG A 393 -18.56 0.35 28.37
CA ARG A 393 -19.59 0.11 29.39
C ARG A 393 -20.58 -0.96 28.95
N ARG A 394 -21.18 -0.83 27.75
CA ARG A 394 -22.13 -1.83 27.23
C ARG A 394 -21.50 -3.20 26.98
N GLY A 395 -20.22 -3.25 26.61
CA GLY A 395 -19.47 -4.48 26.49
C GLY A 395 -19.29 -5.21 27.82
N VAL A 396 -18.90 -4.46 28.86
CA VAL A 396 -18.75 -4.95 30.24
C VAL A 396 -20.11 -5.34 30.84
N GLU A 397 -21.16 -4.54 30.65
CA GLU A 397 -22.53 -4.88 31.09
C GLU A 397 -23.04 -6.18 30.43
N ARG A 398 -22.62 -6.49 29.19
CA ARG A 398 -23.05 -7.69 28.47
C ARG A 398 -22.25 -8.95 28.82
N TYR A 399 -20.95 -8.84 29.05
CA TYR A 399 -20.05 -9.99 29.17
C TYR A 399 -19.18 -10.01 30.44
N GLY A 400 -19.36 -9.05 31.34
CA GLY A 400 -18.67 -8.95 32.64
C GLY A 400 -17.28 -8.31 32.59
N ALA A 401 -16.51 -8.52 31.52
CA ALA A 401 -15.14 -8.00 31.38
C ALA A 401 -14.77 -7.77 29.89
N ILE A 402 -13.57 -7.23 29.63
CA ILE A 402 -12.94 -7.21 28.31
C ILE A 402 -11.49 -7.69 28.46
N ASP A 403 -11.21 -8.94 28.08
CA ASP A 403 -9.86 -9.55 28.15
C ASP A 403 -8.93 -9.07 27.04
N VAL A 404 -9.48 -8.75 25.86
CA VAL A 404 -8.72 -8.37 24.67
C VAL A 404 -9.34 -7.17 23.98
N LEU A 405 -8.51 -6.17 23.68
CA LEU A 405 -8.86 -5.03 22.83
C LEU A 405 -8.08 -5.12 21.52
N VAL A 406 -8.79 -5.10 20.39
CA VAL A 406 -8.20 -5.01 19.04
C VAL A 406 -8.53 -3.64 18.43
N ASN A 407 -7.52 -2.77 18.42
CA ASN A 407 -7.59 -1.46 17.77
C ASN A 407 -7.30 -1.63 16.27
N ASN A 408 -8.37 -1.84 15.51
CA ASN A 408 -8.36 -2.07 14.06
C ASN A 408 -8.98 -0.90 13.26
N ALA A 409 -9.88 -0.12 13.86
CA ALA A 409 -10.62 0.94 13.18
C ALA A 409 -9.73 1.92 12.38
N ALA A 410 -10.15 2.19 11.14
CA ALA A 410 -9.51 3.13 10.23
C ALA A 410 -10.56 3.77 9.30
N ARG A 411 -10.21 4.92 8.73
CA ARG A 411 -11.00 5.61 7.68
C ARG A 411 -10.74 4.99 6.30
N ASP A 412 -11.49 5.42 5.30
CA ASP A 412 -11.26 4.96 3.93
C ASP A 412 -9.90 5.41 3.40
N PHE A 413 -9.24 4.49 2.72
CA PHE A 413 -7.91 4.65 2.17
C PHE A 413 -7.97 5.41 0.85
N ARG A 414 -7.96 6.75 0.92
CA ARG A 414 -7.84 7.65 -0.23
C ARG A 414 -6.43 8.24 -0.30
N PRO A 415 -5.61 7.90 -1.30
CA PRO A 415 -4.38 8.63 -1.60
C PRO A 415 -4.73 10.08 -1.98
N ILE A 416 -3.97 11.04 -1.45
CA ILE A 416 -4.08 12.47 -1.74
C ILE A 416 -2.66 12.99 -2.00
N PRO A 417 -2.36 13.53 -3.20
CA PRO A 417 -1.08 14.15 -3.48
C PRO A 417 -0.68 15.14 -2.41
N PHE A 418 0.57 15.11 -1.96
CA PHE A 418 1.00 15.88 -0.78
C PHE A 418 0.69 17.38 -0.87
N LEU A 419 0.78 17.97 -2.07
CA LEU A 419 0.43 19.38 -2.34
C LEU A 419 -1.06 19.70 -2.18
N ASN A 420 -1.93 18.69 -2.27
CA ASN A 420 -3.38 18.79 -2.12
C ASN A 420 -3.87 18.28 -0.75
N LEU A 421 -2.96 17.84 0.13
CA LEU A 421 -3.30 17.27 1.42
C LEU A 421 -3.51 18.37 2.47
N THR A 422 -4.76 18.52 2.93
CA THR A 422 -5.10 19.47 4.00
C THR A 422 -4.83 18.89 5.39
N TRP A 423 -4.62 19.78 6.37
CA TRP A 423 -4.46 19.36 7.76
C TRP A 423 -5.71 18.63 8.29
N ASP A 424 -6.91 19.06 7.92
CA ASP A 424 -8.16 18.39 8.32
C ASP A 424 -8.20 16.93 7.89
N GLU A 425 -7.69 16.60 6.70
CA GLU A 425 -7.59 15.21 6.24
C GLU A 425 -6.56 14.39 7.03
N VAL A 426 -5.45 15.01 7.46
CA VAL A 426 -4.47 14.40 8.39
C VAL A 426 -5.08 14.17 9.78
N GLN A 427 -5.77 15.19 10.31
CA GLN A 427 -6.39 15.16 11.63
C GLN A 427 -7.49 14.09 11.71
N LYS A 428 -8.35 13.99 10.70
CA LYS A 428 -9.38 12.94 10.60
C LYS A 428 -8.83 11.51 10.72
N ASP A 429 -7.67 11.23 10.12
CA ASP A 429 -7.04 9.90 10.21
C ASP A 429 -6.38 9.70 11.58
N LEU A 430 -5.74 10.73 12.16
CA LEU A 430 -5.20 10.72 13.53
C LEU A 430 -6.30 10.50 14.59
N ASP A 431 -7.44 11.17 14.45
CA ASP A 431 -8.57 11.11 15.37
C ASP A 431 -9.14 9.68 15.48
N VAL A 432 -9.23 8.95 14.37
CA VAL A 432 -9.74 7.57 14.36
C VAL A 432 -8.65 6.55 14.74
N ILE A 433 -7.47 6.62 14.13
CA ILE A 433 -6.46 5.54 14.22
C ILE A 433 -5.62 5.67 15.50
N ALA A 434 -5.24 6.88 15.90
CA ALA A 434 -4.33 7.11 17.03
C ALA A 434 -5.06 7.54 18.30
N LYS A 435 -5.88 8.60 18.23
CA LYS A 435 -6.71 9.05 19.35
C LYS A 435 -7.78 8.02 19.69
N GLY A 436 -8.46 7.44 18.70
CA GLY A 436 -9.46 6.40 18.96
C GLY A 436 -8.89 5.16 19.67
N ALA A 437 -7.71 4.69 19.24
CA ALA A 437 -7.00 3.63 19.94
C ALA A 437 -6.59 4.05 21.38
N PHE A 438 -6.13 5.29 21.58
CA PHE A 438 -5.83 5.83 22.90
C PHE A 438 -7.06 5.86 23.82
N LEU A 439 -8.21 6.35 23.32
CA LEU A 439 -9.47 6.39 24.07
C LEU A 439 -9.94 4.98 24.43
N CYS A 440 -9.90 4.03 23.49
CA CYS A 440 -10.27 2.64 23.76
C CYS A 440 -9.36 2.02 24.83
N CYS A 441 -8.04 2.24 24.74
CA CYS A 441 -7.10 1.82 25.78
C CYS A 441 -7.43 2.47 27.14
N GLN A 442 -7.71 3.77 27.17
CA GLN A 442 -8.00 4.50 28.41
C GLN A 442 -9.24 3.96 29.14
N GLN A 443 -10.28 3.54 28.40
CA GLN A 443 -11.50 2.98 28.97
C GLN A 443 -11.40 1.48 29.31
N VAL A 444 -10.64 0.70 28.53
CA VAL A 444 -10.54 -0.77 28.73
C VAL A 444 -9.48 -1.14 29.78
N ILE A 445 -8.38 -0.39 29.91
CA ILE A 445 -7.28 -0.72 30.85
C ILE A 445 -7.74 -0.82 32.32
N PRO A 446 -8.58 0.07 32.87
CA PRO A 446 -9.07 -0.07 34.25
C PRO A 446 -9.72 -1.43 34.51
N HIS A 447 -10.66 -1.84 33.66
CA HIS A 447 -11.31 -3.16 33.75
C HIS A 447 -10.31 -4.32 33.57
N MET A 448 -9.36 -4.21 32.61
CA MET A 448 -8.30 -5.22 32.49
C MET A 448 -7.48 -5.35 33.78
N LEU A 449 -7.18 -4.25 34.49
CA LEU A 449 -6.43 -4.31 35.75
C LEU A 449 -7.25 -4.92 36.89
N GLU A 450 -8.55 -4.62 36.98
CA GLU A 450 -9.49 -5.22 37.94
C GLU A 450 -9.60 -6.74 37.75
N HIS A 451 -9.61 -7.20 36.50
CA HIS A 451 -9.73 -8.63 36.14
C HIS A 451 -8.38 -9.38 36.03
N GLY A 452 -7.28 -8.81 36.55
CA GLY A 452 -5.97 -9.49 36.64
C GLY A 452 -5.10 -9.41 35.38
N GLY A 453 -5.53 -8.67 34.36
CA GLY A 453 -4.78 -8.34 33.16
C GLY A 453 -5.60 -8.48 31.87
N GLY A 454 -5.00 -8.04 30.77
CA GLY A 454 -5.58 -8.20 29.43
C GLY A 454 -4.54 -8.03 28.34
N LYS A 455 -4.97 -8.14 27.08
CA LYS A 455 -4.14 -7.98 25.88
C LYS A 455 -4.67 -6.82 25.04
N ILE A 456 -3.77 -5.95 24.58
CA ILE A 456 -4.09 -4.88 23.63
C ILE A 456 -3.32 -5.13 22.34
N ILE A 457 -4.05 -5.24 21.23
CA ILE A 457 -3.55 -5.53 19.89
C ILE A 457 -3.83 -4.30 19.02
N ASN A 458 -2.78 -3.63 18.55
CA ASN A 458 -2.88 -2.46 17.67
C ASN A 458 -2.52 -2.86 16.24
N ILE A 459 -3.46 -2.72 15.30
CA ILE A 459 -3.24 -3.09 13.89
C ILE A 459 -2.41 -1.99 13.19
N SER A 460 -1.13 -2.27 13.00
CA SER A 460 -0.18 -1.41 12.26
C SER A 460 -0.37 -1.53 10.74
N SER A 461 0.57 -0.97 9.95
CA SER A 461 0.64 -1.16 8.50
C SER A 461 2.09 -1.07 8.03
N VAL A 462 2.48 -1.89 7.03
CA VAL A 462 3.79 -1.80 6.35
C VAL A 462 4.09 -0.41 5.79
N ALA A 463 3.05 0.39 5.52
CA ALA A 463 3.18 1.78 5.10
C ALA A 463 3.91 2.69 6.12
N THR A 464 4.04 2.29 7.41
CA THR A 464 4.85 3.07 8.38
C THR A 464 6.35 2.97 8.13
N ASP A 465 6.80 1.86 7.54
CA ASP A 465 8.22 1.57 7.30
C ASP A 465 8.60 1.74 5.82
N ASN A 466 7.65 1.51 4.90
CA ASN A 466 7.77 1.81 3.47
C ASN A 466 6.57 2.67 3.00
N PRO A 467 6.59 3.99 3.20
CA PRO A 467 5.46 4.87 2.92
C PRO A 467 5.24 5.00 1.40
N PRO A 468 4.08 4.57 0.86
CA PRO A 468 3.78 4.78 -0.55
C PRO A 468 3.53 6.27 -0.82
N PRO A 469 3.71 6.74 -2.07
CA PRO A 469 3.33 8.08 -2.48
C PRO A 469 1.87 8.40 -2.12
N ASP A 470 1.61 9.67 -1.84
CA ASP A 470 0.27 10.23 -1.62
C ASP A 470 -0.50 9.68 -0.40
N GLN A 471 0.18 8.98 0.53
CA GLN A 471 -0.43 8.37 1.73
C GLN A 471 0.01 9.00 3.06
N ALA A 472 0.60 10.19 3.03
CA ALA A 472 1.22 10.84 4.20
C ALA A 472 0.30 10.87 5.44
N LYS A 473 -1.00 11.19 5.29
CA LYS A 473 -1.96 11.19 6.42
C LYS A 473 -2.10 9.84 7.12
N TYR A 474 -2.24 8.76 6.36
CA TYR A 474 -2.40 7.41 6.88
C TYR A 474 -1.10 6.91 7.53
N VAL A 475 0.04 7.18 6.88
CA VAL A 475 1.39 6.87 7.40
C VAL A 475 1.63 7.59 8.72
N MET A 476 1.30 8.88 8.83
CA MET A 476 1.40 9.64 10.08
C MET A 476 0.53 9.03 11.19
N ALA A 477 -0.72 8.70 10.89
CA ALA A 477 -1.66 8.17 11.87
C ALA A 477 -1.28 6.76 12.37
N LYS A 478 -0.87 5.85 11.47
CA LYS A 478 -0.34 4.52 11.86
C LYS A 478 1.01 4.63 12.58
N SER A 479 1.88 5.58 12.21
CA SER A 479 3.13 5.83 12.93
C SER A 479 2.88 6.34 14.36
N ALA A 480 1.86 7.17 14.56
CA ALA A 480 1.42 7.60 15.90
C ALA A 480 0.88 6.42 16.72
N LEU A 481 0.12 5.49 16.12
CA LEU A 481 -0.35 4.25 16.78
C LEU A 481 0.81 3.32 17.18
N VAL A 482 1.84 3.17 16.34
CA VAL A 482 3.09 2.47 16.72
C VAL A 482 3.79 3.22 17.87
N GLY A 483 3.79 4.56 17.82
CA GLY A 483 4.28 5.43 18.89
C GLY A 483 3.56 5.26 20.23
N LEU A 484 2.24 5.03 20.21
CA LEU A 484 1.41 4.71 21.39
C LEU A 484 1.76 3.33 21.99
N THR A 485 2.20 2.38 21.16
CA THR A 485 2.47 1.00 21.57
C THR A 485 3.87 0.82 22.19
N ARG A 486 4.87 1.57 21.70
CA ARG A 486 6.28 1.46 22.12
C ARG A 486 6.63 1.76 23.61
N PRO A 487 5.92 2.62 24.38
CA PRO A 487 6.31 2.95 25.75
C PRO A 487 6.09 1.83 26.78
N GLY A 488 5.39 0.75 26.41
CA GLY A 488 4.83 -0.24 27.34
C GLY A 488 5.69 -1.47 27.67
N ARG A 489 6.95 -1.59 27.24
CA ARG A 489 7.80 -2.74 27.64
C ARG A 489 8.30 -2.58 29.09
N PRO A 490 7.97 -3.49 30.03
CA PRO A 490 8.75 -3.67 31.25
C PRO A 490 10.10 -4.30 30.87
N HIS A 491 11.19 -3.92 31.55
CA HIS A 491 12.44 -4.67 31.43
C HIS A 491 12.32 -6.00 32.21
N PRO A 492 12.79 -7.14 31.67
CA PRO A 492 12.73 -8.45 32.34
C PRO A 492 13.83 -8.58 33.41
N GLY A 493 13.85 -7.69 34.40
CA GLY A 493 14.98 -7.55 35.34
C GLY A 493 14.61 -7.04 36.74
N ARG A 494 13.35 -7.18 37.18
CA ARG A 494 12.95 -6.88 38.57
C ARG A 494 12.11 -8.01 39.17
N LEU A 495 12.83 -9.03 39.67
CA LEU A 495 12.39 -9.92 40.73
C LEU A 495 13.59 -10.25 41.62
N SER A 496 13.86 -9.42 42.64
CA SER A 496 14.46 -9.82 43.94
C SER A 496 14.87 -8.62 44.82
N LYS A 497 14.44 -8.65 46.09
CA LYS A 497 15.00 -8.00 47.30
C LYS A 497 14.98 -6.46 47.44
N GLU A 498 14.19 -5.97 48.41
CA GLU A 498 14.64 -5.49 49.75
C GLU A 498 16.06 -4.88 49.81
N ASP A 499 16.35 -3.71 50.41
CA ASP A 499 15.74 -2.95 51.53
C ASP A 499 16.09 -1.43 51.47
N GLY A 500 15.57 -0.60 52.40
CA GLY A 500 16.28 0.61 52.88
C GLY A 500 15.65 2.01 52.68
N SER A 501 14.74 2.39 53.59
CA SER A 501 14.56 3.72 54.23
C SER A 501 14.68 5.08 53.46
N GLY A 502 13.64 5.91 53.61
CA GLY A 502 13.67 7.39 53.54
C GLY A 502 13.54 8.01 52.13
N TYR A 503 12.69 9.02 51.87
CA TYR A 503 11.94 9.95 52.71
C TYR A 503 10.46 10.03 52.30
N ALA A 504 9.58 10.40 53.24
CA ALA A 504 8.22 10.83 52.94
C ALA A 504 8.19 12.35 52.67
N ASP A 505 7.23 12.83 51.86
CA ASP A 505 6.15 13.68 52.41
C ASP A 505 4.92 13.81 51.47
N ALA A 506 3.81 14.27 52.05
CA ALA A 506 2.58 14.79 51.44
C ALA A 506 1.69 13.86 50.58
N THR A 507 0.64 13.33 51.21
CA THR A 507 -0.67 13.01 50.57
C THR A 507 -1.70 14.08 51.02
N PRO A 508 -2.83 14.31 50.29
CA PRO A 508 -4.07 13.57 50.59
C PRO A 508 -4.84 13.16 49.31
N CYS A 509 -5.20 11.90 49.12
CA CYS A 509 -6.31 11.16 49.77
C CYS A 509 -7.71 11.55 49.27
N LEU A 510 -8.36 10.58 48.62
CA LEU A 510 -9.73 10.20 49.00
C LEU A 510 -9.68 8.72 49.42
N HIS A 511 -9.85 8.52 50.74
CA HIS A 511 -9.94 7.23 51.47
C HIS A 511 -11.22 6.48 51.05
N CYS A 512 -11.48 5.19 51.31
CA CYS A 512 -11.20 4.27 52.44
C CYS A 512 -11.36 2.80 51.92
N ARG A 513 -11.83 1.76 52.63
CA ARG A 513 -11.34 0.90 53.75
C ARG A 513 -12.32 -0.30 53.79
N ARG A 514 -12.04 -1.59 54.00
CA ARG A 514 -10.86 -2.49 54.25
C ARG A 514 -10.99 -3.69 53.26
N GLY A 515 -10.17 -4.73 53.15
CA GLY A 515 -8.98 -5.23 53.86
C GLY A 515 -9.06 -6.76 54.01
N ALA A 516 -8.25 -7.52 53.28
CA ALA A 516 -8.01 -8.95 53.47
C ALA A 516 -6.66 -9.36 52.85
N SER A 517 -5.74 -9.88 53.66
CA SER A 517 -4.43 -10.33 53.19
C SER A 517 -4.50 -11.71 52.55
N ARG A 518 -4.27 -11.83 51.23
CA ARG A 518 -3.80 -13.07 50.60
C ARG A 518 -2.77 -12.77 49.51
N ARG A 519 -1.69 -13.56 49.49
CA ARG A 519 -0.55 -13.42 48.58
C ARG A 519 -1.00 -13.68 47.13
N LEU A 520 -0.75 -12.73 46.23
CA LEU A 520 -0.72 -12.98 44.79
C LEU A 520 0.45 -12.23 44.17
N SER A 521 1.48 -12.97 43.79
CA SER A 521 2.70 -12.46 43.17
C SER A 521 2.56 -12.41 41.64
N GLY A 522 2.78 -11.24 41.05
CA GLY A 522 3.20 -11.11 39.65
C GLY A 522 2.08 -11.00 38.59
N PHE A 523 1.60 -9.78 38.35
CA PHE A 523 0.85 -9.45 37.13
C PHE A 523 1.29 -8.09 36.56
N VAL A 524 1.64 -8.08 35.27
CA VAL A 524 1.85 -6.88 34.46
C VAL A 524 1.21 -7.14 33.10
N PRO A 525 0.35 -6.25 32.56
CA PRO A 525 -0.37 -6.51 31.31
C PRO A 525 0.58 -6.68 30.11
N PHE A 526 0.34 -7.74 29.34
CA PHE A 526 1.15 -8.12 28.18
C PHE A 526 0.60 -7.45 26.91
N VAL A 527 1.28 -6.41 26.43
CA VAL A 527 1.01 -5.82 25.11
C VAL A 527 1.63 -6.71 24.03
N VAL A 528 0.79 -7.50 23.36
CA VAL A 528 1.23 -8.40 22.28
C VAL A 528 1.19 -7.64 20.96
N HIS A 529 2.37 -7.26 20.46
CA HIS A 529 2.51 -6.77 19.10
C HIS A 529 2.56 -7.97 18.15
N HIS A 530 1.46 -8.24 17.45
CA HIS A 530 1.53 -9.11 16.28
C HIS A 530 2.33 -8.39 15.19
N ARG A 531 3.56 -8.86 14.96
CA ARG A 531 4.35 -8.62 13.76
C ARG A 531 4.34 -9.90 12.95
N SER A 532 4.34 -9.79 11.63
CA SER A 532 5.09 -10.75 10.82
C SER A 532 6.60 -10.50 11.08
N LYS A 533 7.06 -11.03 12.21
CA LYS A 533 8.44 -11.24 12.69
C LYS A 533 9.46 -10.09 12.62
N ASP A 534 9.99 -9.76 13.80
CA ASP A 534 11.43 -9.75 14.06
C ASP A 534 11.68 -9.61 15.57
N HIS A 535 12.65 -10.38 16.10
CA HIS A 535 12.92 -10.51 17.55
C HIS A 535 14.30 -9.96 17.96
N GLY A 536 14.58 -8.70 17.62
CA GLY A 536 15.73 -7.97 18.17
C GLY A 536 15.65 -7.81 19.70
N HIS A 537 16.59 -8.41 20.42
CA HIS A 537 16.74 -8.25 21.87
C HIS A 537 17.15 -6.81 22.26
N GLY A 538 16.52 -6.28 23.31
CA GLY A 538 16.73 -4.88 23.71
C GLY A 538 18.14 -4.57 24.23
N ARG A 539 18.62 -3.36 23.93
CA ARG A 539 19.76 -2.74 24.63
C ARG A 539 19.39 -2.57 26.11
N GLY A 540 20.19 -3.16 27.02
CA GLY A 540 20.09 -2.88 28.45
C GLY A 540 21.01 -1.72 28.79
N SER A 541 20.46 -0.60 29.25
CA SER A 541 21.24 0.59 29.62
C SER A 541 21.69 0.54 31.08
N THR A 542 22.94 0.93 31.36
CA THR A 542 23.49 1.00 32.73
C THR A 542 22.76 2.01 33.63
N LEU A 543 22.85 1.83 34.96
CA LEU A 543 22.08 2.61 35.94
C LEU A 543 22.13 4.15 35.75
N PRO A 544 23.28 4.80 35.48
CA PRO A 544 23.32 6.26 35.33
C PRO A 544 22.51 6.77 34.11
N LEU A 545 22.43 5.98 33.03
CA LEU A 545 21.62 6.29 31.86
C LEU A 545 20.11 6.17 32.14
N MET A 546 19.71 5.43 33.17
CA MET A 546 18.31 5.37 33.65
C MET A 546 17.94 6.61 34.48
N ALA A 547 18.86 7.13 35.30
CA ALA A 547 18.63 8.36 36.07
C ALA A 547 18.36 9.58 35.15
N LEU A 548 19.18 9.75 34.10
CA LEU A 548 18.95 10.74 33.03
C LEU A 548 17.59 10.56 32.31
N ALA A 549 17.13 9.32 32.14
CA ALA A 549 15.83 9.02 31.54
C ALA A 549 14.65 9.28 32.50
N MET A 550 14.85 9.19 33.82
CA MET A 550 13.88 9.63 34.83
C MET A 550 13.80 11.15 34.92
N LEU A 551 14.94 11.85 34.98
CA LEU A 551 14.99 13.32 34.99
C LEU A 551 14.25 13.93 33.78
N ARG A 552 14.36 13.28 32.61
CA ARG A 552 13.60 13.59 31.40
C ARG A 552 12.08 13.57 31.62
N ARG A 553 11.56 12.57 32.32
CA ARG A 553 10.11 12.36 32.52
C ARG A 553 9.53 13.38 33.49
N THR A 554 10.30 13.82 34.48
CA THR A 554 9.89 14.88 35.42
C THR A 554 9.89 16.24 34.73
N LEU A 555 10.99 16.62 34.07
CA LEU A 555 11.13 17.93 33.42
C LEU A 555 10.22 18.11 32.19
N ALA A 556 9.97 17.06 31.40
CA ALA A 556 9.18 17.19 30.16
C ALA A 556 7.68 17.49 30.37
N ARG A 557 7.17 17.43 31.62
CA ARG A 557 5.77 17.77 31.95
C ARG A 557 5.49 19.28 31.93
N CYS A 558 6.49 20.11 32.21
CA CYS A 558 6.34 21.56 32.35
C CYS A 558 6.91 22.37 31.17
N LEU A 559 7.21 21.72 30.04
CA LEU A 559 7.95 22.31 28.92
C LEU A 559 7.16 22.26 27.60
N ASN A 560 7.27 23.33 26.81
CA ASN A 560 6.69 23.41 25.47
C ASN A 560 7.48 22.57 24.45
N ASP A 561 6.96 22.38 23.23
CA ASP A 561 7.58 21.44 22.28
C ASP A 561 8.94 21.89 21.72
N ARG A 562 9.23 23.20 21.72
CA ARG A 562 10.57 23.72 21.39
C ARG A 562 11.56 23.34 22.48
N GLN A 563 11.17 23.51 23.75
CA GLN A 563 11.95 23.10 24.93
C GLN A 563 12.08 21.57 25.04
N LYS A 564 11.04 20.78 24.75
CA LYS A 564 11.10 19.30 24.72
C LYS A 564 12.04 18.78 23.64
N ARG A 565 12.07 19.41 22.44
CA ARG A 565 13.05 19.10 21.39
C ARG A 565 14.47 19.43 21.85
N ALA A 566 14.70 20.61 22.43
CA ALA A 566 15.99 20.98 23.01
C ALA A 566 16.43 20.04 24.14
N LEU A 567 15.51 19.64 25.03
CA LEU A 567 15.77 18.68 26.11
C LEU A 567 16.07 17.28 25.56
N LYS A 568 15.38 16.82 24.51
CA LYS A 568 15.71 15.56 23.81
C LYS A 568 17.11 15.62 23.20
N SER A 569 17.52 16.75 22.61
CA SER A 569 18.88 16.97 22.13
C SER A 569 19.89 16.88 23.28
N LYS A 570 19.74 17.74 24.31
CA LYS A 570 20.62 17.78 25.49
C LYS A 570 20.72 16.43 26.23
N ILE A 571 19.68 15.62 26.22
CA ILE A 571 19.70 14.28 26.82
C ILE A 571 20.35 13.25 25.90
N ASN A 572 20.17 13.32 24.58
CA ASN A 572 20.92 12.49 23.66
C ASN A 572 22.42 12.84 23.71
N GLU A 573 22.76 14.13 23.73
CA GLU A 573 24.12 14.65 23.99
C GLU A 573 24.63 14.19 25.36
N GLY A 574 23.79 14.21 26.41
CA GLY A 574 24.15 13.72 27.75
C GLY A 574 24.40 12.21 27.80
N ARG A 575 23.60 11.41 27.07
CA ARG A 575 23.81 9.96 26.93
C ARG A 575 25.06 9.65 26.12
N GLN A 576 25.31 10.41 25.04
CA GLN A 576 26.56 10.32 24.27
C GLN A 576 27.77 10.70 25.12
N ARG A 577 27.70 11.79 25.91
CA ARG A 577 28.75 12.18 26.86
C ARG A 577 28.98 11.10 27.92
N PHE A 578 27.92 10.52 28.48
CA PHE A 578 28.04 9.43 29.45
C PHE A 578 28.67 8.18 28.82
N ALA A 579 28.21 7.75 27.64
CA ALA A 579 28.79 6.61 26.92
C ALA A 579 30.27 6.86 26.58
N ARG A 580 30.62 8.07 26.12
CA ARG A 580 31.99 8.52 25.84
C ARG A 580 32.89 8.66 27.08
N ALA A 581 32.32 8.81 28.27
CA ALA A 581 33.08 8.96 29.52
C ALA A 581 33.25 7.63 30.28
N PHE A 582 32.23 6.75 30.27
CA PHE A 582 32.18 5.59 31.18
C PHE A 582 31.98 4.23 30.49
N LEU A 583 31.55 4.20 29.22
CA LEU A 583 31.37 2.96 28.45
C LEU A 583 32.18 2.98 27.14
N SER A 584 33.21 3.83 27.11
CA SER A 584 33.94 4.14 25.90
C SER A 584 35.13 3.21 25.69
N TYR A 585 35.42 2.86 24.44
CA TYR A 585 36.59 2.08 24.06
C TYR A 585 37.17 2.53 22.72
N ASP A 586 38.46 2.27 22.49
CA ASP A 586 39.17 2.62 21.26
C ASP A 586 39.40 1.42 20.32
N ALA A 587 40.04 1.69 19.18
CA ALA A 587 40.38 0.69 18.17
C ALA A 587 41.33 -0.39 18.69
N THR A 588 42.27 -0.06 19.58
CA THR A 588 43.22 -1.02 20.16
C THR A 588 42.49 -2.00 21.07
N GLN A 589 41.60 -1.50 21.94
CA GLN A 589 40.77 -2.32 22.81
C GLN A 589 39.80 -3.20 21.99
N LEU A 590 39.23 -2.66 20.90
CA LEU A 590 38.38 -3.44 19.99
C LEU A 590 39.15 -4.59 19.34
N LYS A 591 40.32 -4.31 18.74
CA LYS A 591 41.16 -5.34 18.13
C LYS A 591 41.55 -6.43 19.15
N ALA A 592 41.95 -6.04 20.36
CA ALA A 592 42.23 -6.98 21.45
C ALA A 592 41.02 -7.87 21.79
N LYS A 593 39.80 -7.31 21.86
CA LYS A 593 38.59 -8.11 22.11
C LYS A 593 38.24 -9.05 20.97
N LEU A 594 38.46 -8.63 19.72
CA LEU A 594 38.25 -9.47 18.54
C LEU A 594 39.27 -10.63 18.49
N ARG A 595 40.54 -10.39 18.86
CA ARG A 595 41.54 -11.45 19.09
C ARG A 595 41.07 -12.43 20.18
N GLU A 596 40.63 -11.94 21.33
CA GLU A 596 40.12 -12.76 22.45
C GLU A 596 38.93 -13.65 22.04
N MET A 597 38.03 -13.14 21.20
CA MET A 597 36.90 -13.93 20.67
C MET A 597 37.33 -15.04 19.68
N GLY A 598 38.56 -15.00 19.18
CA GLY A 598 39.17 -16.01 18.31
C GLY A 598 39.30 -15.60 16.84
N ILE A 599 39.43 -14.30 16.55
CA ILE A 599 39.74 -13.78 15.20
C ILE A 599 41.27 -13.66 15.05
N ALA A 600 41.85 -14.41 14.11
CA ALA A 600 43.26 -14.43 13.74
C ALA A 600 43.55 -13.47 12.57
N SER A 601 44.81 -13.09 12.36
CA SER A 601 45.23 -12.16 11.29
C SER A 601 44.92 -12.69 9.89
N THR A 602 44.98 -14.02 9.73
CA THR A 602 44.80 -14.76 8.48
C THR A 602 43.34 -15.14 8.16
N ASP A 603 42.38 -14.79 9.02
CA ASP A 603 40.97 -15.19 8.83
C ASP A 603 40.32 -14.49 7.63
N ALA A 604 39.38 -15.18 6.97
CA ALA A 604 38.32 -14.54 6.20
C ALA A 604 37.17 -14.15 7.14
N LEU A 605 36.94 -12.85 7.33
CA LEU A 605 35.97 -12.29 8.28
C LEU A 605 34.84 -11.56 7.55
N LEU A 606 33.63 -12.13 7.56
CA LEU A 606 32.42 -11.46 7.08
C LEU A 606 31.79 -10.66 8.23
N VAL A 607 31.54 -9.37 8.02
CA VAL A 607 31.01 -8.48 9.06
C VAL A 607 29.60 -7.98 8.74
N HIS A 608 28.68 -8.22 9.67
CA HIS A 608 27.41 -7.50 9.80
C HIS A 608 27.53 -6.48 10.92
N SER A 609 27.08 -5.24 10.72
CA SER A 609 27.24 -4.19 11.72
C SER A 609 26.11 -3.17 11.76
N ASN A 610 25.87 -2.63 12.96
CA ASN A 610 25.00 -1.48 13.18
C ASN A 610 25.75 -0.44 14.03
N PHE A 611 26.20 0.66 13.41
CA PHE A 611 26.93 1.71 14.13
C PHE A 611 26.01 2.83 14.59
N GLU A 612 25.90 3.00 15.91
CA GLU A 612 25.15 4.09 16.54
C GLU A 612 26.07 4.98 17.38
N PRO A 613 25.79 6.29 17.53
CA PRO A 613 26.62 7.23 18.29
C PRO A 613 26.77 6.93 19.79
N ASP A 614 25.98 5.99 20.33
CA ASP A 614 26.02 5.53 21.73
C ASP A 614 26.65 4.13 21.90
N SER A 615 27.22 3.52 20.85
CA SER A 615 27.97 2.25 20.91
C SER A 615 29.16 2.27 21.89
N GLY A 616 29.71 3.46 22.17
CA GLY A 616 30.88 3.63 23.03
C GLY A 616 32.21 3.61 22.27
N PHE A 617 32.21 3.29 20.97
CA PHE A 617 33.43 3.42 20.18
C PHE A 617 33.87 4.89 20.11
N LYS A 618 35.12 5.19 20.48
CA LYS A 618 35.67 6.56 20.51
C LYS A 618 35.94 7.13 19.12
N GLY A 619 36.21 6.27 18.14
CA GLY A 619 36.52 6.66 16.76
C GLY A 619 35.28 6.96 15.91
N THR A 620 35.52 7.39 14.68
CA THR A 620 34.52 7.51 13.62
C THR A 620 34.08 6.13 13.11
N PRO A 621 32.96 6.03 12.35
CA PRO A 621 32.62 4.79 11.64
C PRO A 621 33.72 4.33 10.67
N GLN A 622 34.55 5.24 10.15
CA GLN A 622 35.70 4.90 9.30
C GLN A 622 36.82 4.26 10.13
N ASP A 623 37.07 4.73 11.35
CA ASP A 623 38.05 4.12 12.26
C ASP A 623 37.61 2.71 12.72
N LEU A 624 36.30 2.44 12.77
CA LEU A 624 35.79 1.09 12.96
C LEU A 624 36.11 0.19 11.76
N VAL A 625 35.90 0.67 10.53
CA VAL A 625 36.30 -0.06 9.31
C VAL A 625 37.80 -0.31 9.29
N ASN A 626 38.63 0.67 9.69
CA ASN A 626 40.08 0.52 9.79
C ASN A 626 40.45 -0.57 10.82
N ALA A 627 39.90 -0.49 12.03
CA ALA A 627 40.15 -1.48 13.09
C ALA A 627 39.71 -2.91 12.71
N LEU A 628 38.63 -3.05 11.92
CA LEU A 628 38.17 -4.33 11.37
C LEU A 628 39.07 -4.84 10.23
N ALA A 629 39.69 -3.97 9.44
CA ALA A 629 40.66 -4.38 8.42
C ALA A 629 41.99 -4.79 9.07
N GLU A 630 42.46 -4.02 10.05
CA GLU A 630 43.69 -4.26 10.82
C GLU A 630 43.64 -5.52 11.72
N VAL A 631 42.46 -6.12 11.94
CA VAL A 631 42.36 -7.41 12.66
C VAL A 631 42.43 -8.62 11.72
N VAL A 632 42.32 -8.42 10.40
CA VAL A 632 42.51 -9.49 9.39
C VAL A 632 43.46 -9.01 8.29
N ASP A 633 44.56 -8.42 8.72
CA ASP A 633 45.61 -7.78 7.93
C ASP A 633 46.38 -8.75 7.01
N GLU A 634 46.50 -10.02 7.41
CA GLU A 634 47.08 -11.10 6.59
C GLU A 634 46.00 -11.93 5.84
N GLY A 635 44.72 -11.65 6.09
CA GLY A 635 43.56 -12.41 5.68
C GLY A 635 42.64 -11.62 4.75
N ASN A 636 41.34 -11.67 5.01
CA ASN A 636 40.32 -10.99 4.20
C ASN A 636 39.19 -10.42 5.06
N LEU A 637 38.86 -9.15 4.88
CA LEU A 637 37.64 -8.52 5.41
C LEU A 637 36.55 -8.50 4.33
N LEU A 638 35.35 -8.97 4.67
CA LEU A 638 34.20 -9.02 3.77
C LEU A 638 32.96 -8.34 4.37
N MET A 639 32.12 -7.72 3.53
CA MET A 639 30.77 -7.28 3.90
C MET A 639 29.81 -7.40 2.71
N VAL A 640 28.59 -7.89 2.92
CA VAL A 640 27.58 -7.94 1.84
C VAL A 640 26.97 -6.55 1.63
N SER A 641 26.80 -6.15 0.37
CA SER A 641 26.51 -4.78 -0.06
C SER A 641 25.22 -4.69 -0.88
N ILE A 642 24.15 -5.31 -0.37
CA ILE A 642 22.84 -5.40 -1.01
C ILE A 642 22.31 -3.99 -1.38
N PRO A 643 21.91 -3.74 -2.65
CA PRO A 643 21.54 -2.40 -3.12
C PRO A 643 20.06 -2.03 -2.93
N PHE A 644 19.28 -2.84 -2.20
CA PHE A 644 17.84 -2.66 -2.00
C PHE A 644 17.38 -2.96 -0.57
N ARG A 645 16.12 -2.64 -0.30
CA ARG A 645 15.36 -3.08 0.89
C ARG A 645 14.11 -3.81 0.40
N GLY A 646 13.68 -4.86 1.09
CA GLY A 646 12.62 -5.77 0.60
C GLY A 646 13.22 -7.02 -0.05
N THR A 647 12.54 -7.60 -1.05
CA THR A 647 12.98 -8.86 -1.69
C THR A 647 13.89 -8.62 -2.89
N ALA A 648 14.75 -9.61 -3.19
CA ALA A 648 15.55 -9.61 -4.41
C ALA A 648 14.67 -9.60 -5.67
N TYR A 649 13.54 -10.32 -5.65
CA TYR A 649 12.56 -10.37 -6.74
C TYR A 649 12.06 -8.96 -7.10
N ASP A 650 11.58 -8.21 -6.11
CA ASP A 650 10.96 -6.90 -6.34
C ASP A 650 12.00 -5.85 -6.80
N TYR A 651 13.27 -6.02 -6.42
CA TYR A 651 14.38 -5.21 -6.94
C TYR A 651 14.69 -5.52 -8.41
N LEU A 652 14.79 -6.80 -8.77
CA LEU A 652 15.06 -7.25 -10.14
C LEU A 652 13.92 -6.88 -11.10
N ALA A 653 12.68 -6.95 -10.64
CA ALA A 653 11.49 -6.55 -11.39
C ALA A 653 11.49 -5.06 -11.81
N GLN A 654 12.30 -4.21 -11.16
CA GLN A 654 12.49 -2.81 -11.56
C GLN A 654 13.50 -2.62 -12.70
N ASN A 655 14.18 -3.68 -13.13
CA ASN A 655 15.22 -3.71 -14.17
C ASN A 655 16.25 -2.56 -14.05
N LYS A 656 16.72 -2.32 -12.83
CA LYS A 656 17.69 -1.26 -12.55
C LYS A 656 19.10 -1.71 -12.90
N ILE A 657 19.86 -0.82 -13.57
CA ILE A 657 21.28 -1.02 -13.83
C ILE A 657 22.02 -1.08 -12.48
N PHE A 658 22.71 -2.19 -12.23
CA PHE A 658 23.64 -2.30 -11.11
C PHE A 658 25.00 -1.77 -11.54
N ASN A 659 25.64 -0.90 -10.78
CA ASN A 659 26.99 -0.42 -11.06
C ASN A 659 27.86 -0.57 -9.81
N VAL A 660 28.95 -1.31 -9.92
CA VAL A 660 29.87 -1.64 -8.82
C VAL A 660 30.30 -0.40 -8.04
N LYS A 661 30.66 0.68 -8.74
CA LYS A 661 31.14 1.96 -8.17
C LYS A 661 30.03 2.92 -7.75
N LYS A 662 28.90 2.96 -8.45
CA LYS A 662 27.85 3.99 -8.26
C LYS A 662 26.65 3.53 -7.44
N THR A 663 26.25 2.26 -7.50
CA THR A 663 25.06 1.77 -6.78
C THR A 663 25.37 1.67 -5.28
N LEU A 664 24.61 2.36 -4.45
CA LEU A 664 24.81 2.40 -2.99
C LEU A 664 24.55 1.04 -2.33
N SER A 665 25.14 0.82 -1.15
CA SER A 665 24.74 -0.24 -0.22
C SER A 665 23.55 0.21 0.63
N MET A 666 22.60 -0.69 0.89
CA MET A 666 21.51 -0.49 1.85
C MET A 666 21.80 -1.12 3.22
N MET A 667 22.95 -1.79 3.38
CA MET A 667 23.34 -2.58 4.56
C MET A 667 23.96 -1.75 5.71
N GLY A 668 23.75 -0.44 5.72
CA GLY A 668 24.20 0.46 6.79
C GLY A 668 25.48 1.25 6.49
N LEU A 669 25.79 2.22 7.36
CA LEU A 669 26.83 3.22 7.13
C LEU A 669 28.24 2.62 7.05
N VAL A 670 28.56 1.66 7.93
CA VAL A 670 29.87 0.98 7.96
C VAL A 670 30.15 0.27 6.64
N THR A 671 29.17 -0.44 6.09
CA THR A 671 29.29 -1.14 4.80
C THR A 671 29.41 -0.17 3.61
N GLU A 672 28.69 0.95 3.61
CA GLU A 672 28.81 1.96 2.55
C GLU A 672 30.15 2.72 2.62
N LEU A 673 30.73 2.91 3.81
CA LEU A 673 32.08 3.44 3.97
C LEU A 673 33.14 2.43 3.53
N PHE A 674 33.00 1.15 3.92
CA PHE A 674 33.86 0.08 3.44
C PHE A 674 33.82 -0.03 1.91
N ARG A 675 32.65 0.09 1.27
CA ARG A 675 32.51 0.13 -0.20
C ARG A 675 33.30 1.26 -0.87
N ARG A 676 33.48 2.39 -0.17
CA ARG A 676 34.19 3.58 -0.69
C ARG A 676 35.67 3.61 -0.31
N ARG A 677 36.13 2.71 0.55
CA ARG A 677 37.51 2.64 1.00
C ARG A 677 38.40 2.14 -0.14
N ASP A 678 39.50 2.85 -0.37
CA ASP A 678 40.52 2.47 -1.35
C ASP A 678 41.01 1.03 -1.14
N GLY A 679 41.23 0.32 -2.25
CA GLY A 679 41.59 -1.10 -2.26
C GLY A 679 40.43 -2.08 -2.03
N THR A 680 39.24 -1.61 -1.62
CA THR A 680 38.08 -2.50 -1.44
C THR A 680 37.43 -2.82 -2.79
N LEU A 681 37.38 -4.11 -3.12
CA LEU A 681 36.73 -4.60 -4.33
C LEU A 681 35.27 -4.97 -4.05
N ARG A 682 34.42 -4.96 -5.08
CA ARG A 682 33.01 -5.40 -5.01
C ARG A 682 32.70 -6.32 -6.17
N SER A 683 32.12 -7.48 -5.88
CA SER A 683 31.71 -8.46 -6.87
C SER A 683 30.59 -7.94 -7.77
N LEU A 684 30.62 -8.31 -9.05
CA LEU A 684 29.67 -7.86 -10.06
C LEU A 684 28.37 -8.68 -10.06
N HIS A 685 27.53 -8.51 -9.03
CA HIS A 685 26.24 -9.21 -8.97
C HIS A 685 25.10 -8.27 -8.55
N PRO A 686 23.96 -8.20 -9.27
CA PRO A 686 22.93 -7.19 -9.03
C PRO A 686 22.28 -7.22 -7.64
N THR A 687 22.11 -8.39 -7.01
CA THR A 687 21.35 -8.50 -5.74
C THR A 687 22.21 -8.71 -4.50
N HIS A 688 23.13 -9.68 -4.51
CA HIS A 688 23.96 -10.05 -3.36
C HIS A 688 25.45 -9.71 -3.52
N PRO A 689 25.85 -8.52 -4.03
CA PRO A 689 27.26 -8.22 -4.23
C PRO A 689 28.01 -8.16 -2.89
N VAL A 690 29.18 -8.77 -2.84
CA VAL A 690 30.05 -8.81 -1.65
C VAL A 690 31.23 -7.87 -1.87
N LEU A 691 31.58 -7.15 -0.81
CA LEU A 691 32.79 -6.34 -0.70
C LEU A 691 33.90 -7.20 -0.12
N ALA A 692 35.12 -7.08 -0.64
CA ALA A 692 36.29 -7.75 -0.12
C ALA A 692 37.51 -6.82 -0.10
N LEU A 693 38.30 -6.90 0.96
CA LEU A 693 39.60 -6.26 1.12
C LEU A 693 40.55 -7.27 1.76
N GLY A 694 41.78 -7.39 1.27
CA GLY A 694 42.76 -8.35 1.79
C GLY A 694 43.36 -9.21 0.69
N LYS A 695 44.09 -10.25 1.12
CA LYS A 695 44.97 -11.09 0.30
C LYS A 695 44.28 -11.71 -0.92
N ASP A 696 43.09 -12.26 -0.73
CA ASP A 696 42.35 -13.04 -1.73
C ASP A 696 41.14 -12.25 -2.28
N ALA A 697 41.07 -10.94 -2.01
CA ALA A 697 39.92 -10.10 -2.35
C ALA A 697 39.53 -10.16 -3.83
N ALA A 698 40.52 -10.19 -4.74
CA ALA A 698 40.27 -10.30 -6.19
C ALA A 698 39.64 -11.66 -6.56
N TRP A 699 40.12 -12.76 -5.99
CA TRP A 699 39.57 -14.09 -6.21
C TRP A 699 38.16 -14.23 -5.62
N LEU A 700 37.95 -13.70 -4.40
CA LEU A 700 36.66 -13.69 -3.72
C LEU A 700 35.56 -13.04 -4.58
N VAL A 701 35.84 -11.91 -5.25
CA VAL A 701 34.83 -11.13 -5.98
C VAL A 701 34.63 -11.54 -7.45
N ALA A 702 35.60 -12.20 -8.08
CA ALA A 702 35.60 -12.50 -9.52
C ALA A 702 34.56 -13.57 -9.92
N GLY A 703 34.01 -13.50 -11.13
CA GLY A 703 33.09 -14.52 -11.64
C GLY A 703 31.70 -14.51 -11.00
N HIS A 704 31.36 -13.50 -10.18
CA HIS A 704 30.05 -13.44 -9.56
C HIS A 704 28.94 -13.10 -10.58
N GLU A 705 29.31 -12.39 -11.65
CA GLU A 705 28.47 -12.05 -12.80
C GLU A 705 27.99 -13.25 -13.63
N THR A 706 28.65 -14.40 -13.51
CA THR A 706 28.26 -15.66 -14.18
C THR A 706 27.45 -16.59 -13.27
N CYS A 707 27.30 -16.27 -11.99
CA CYS A 707 26.53 -17.08 -11.04
C CYS A 707 25.03 -16.97 -11.29
N ARG A 708 24.42 -18.05 -11.81
CA ARG A 708 22.96 -18.19 -11.94
C ARG A 708 22.21 -18.02 -10.61
N PHE A 709 22.84 -18.41 -9.51
CA PHE A 709 22.28 -18.35 -8.16
C PHE A 709 23.08 -17.34 -7.31
N PRO A 710 22.45 -16.32 -6.68
CA PRO A 710 23.17 -15.21 -6.03
C PRO A 710 24.11 -15.59 -4.88
N CYS A 711 23.88 -16.74 -4.27
CA CYS A 711 24.77 -17.33 -3.27
C CYS A 711 24.91 -18.84 -3.57
N GLY A 712 25.15 -19.20 -4.83
CA GLY A 712 25.40 -20.58 -5.26
C GLY A 712 26.86 -20.82 -5.67
N PRO A 713 27.13 -21.78 -6.58
CA PRO A 713 28.47 -22.12 -7.01
C PRO A 713 29.17 -20.97 -7.72
N GLY A 714 30.47 -20.83 -7.52
CA GLY A 714 31.30 -19.72 -7.99
C GLY A 714 31.14 -18.40 -7.20
N SER A 715 30.10 -18.27 -6.37
CA SER A 715 29.82 -17.03 -5.66
C SER A 715 30.85 -16.74 -4.55
N PRO A 716 30.99 -15.48 -4.10
CA PRO A 716 31.84 -15.13 -2.97
C PRO A 716 31.48 -15.87 -1.67
N PHE A 717 30.24 -16.38 -1.55
CA PHE A 717 29.79 -17.14 -0.39
C PHE A 717 30.36 -18.57 -0.38
N GLU A 718 30.40 -19.24 -1.52
CA GLU A 718 31.08 -20.54 -1.67
C GLU A 718 32.56 -20.40 -1.32
N LYS A 719 33.22 -19.41 -1.94
CA LYS A 719 34.64 -19.12 -1.72
C LYS A 719 34.96 -18.80 -0.25
N PHE A 720 34.11 -18.01 0.40
CA PHE A 720 34.21 -17.73 1.84
C PHE A 720 34.02 -18.99 2.69
N SER A 721 33.15 -19.92 2.28
CA SER A 721 33.00 -21.23 2.93
C SER A 721 34.27 -22.07 2.79
N THR A 722 34.90 -22.10 1.62
CA THR A 722 36.18 -22.80 1.36
C THR A 722 37.32 -22.25 2.21
N LEU A 723 37.33 -20.95 2.50
CA LEU A 723 38.26 -20.31 3.44
C LEU A 723 37.92 -20.54 4.93
N LYS A 724 36.91 -21.38 5.25
CA LYS A 724 36.41 -21.62 6.62
C LYS A 724 36.07 -20.32 7.37
N GLY A 725 35.50 -19.35 6.65
CA GLY A 725 35.33 -17.99 7.11
C GLY A 725 34.51 -17.83 8.40
N LYS A 726 34.76 -16.74 9.13
CA LYS A 726 34.10 -16.39 10.38
C LYS A 726 33.17 -15.20 10.17
N ILE A 727 32.01 -15.20 10.84
CA ILE A 727 30.98 -14.19 10.68
C ILE A 727 30.84 -13.42 12.00
N LEU A 728 31.18 -12.14 11.97
CA LEU A 728 31.09 -11.21 13.10
C LEU A 728 29.83 -10.35 12.98
N PHE A 729 29.06 -10.28 14.07
CA PHE A 729 27.93 -9.37 14.22
C PHE A 729 28.30 -8.30 15.26
N PHE A 730 28.40 -7.05 14.82
CA PHE A 730 28.73 -5.89 15.65
C PHE A 730 27.45 -5.07 15.90
N ASP A 731 26.96 -5.04 17.14
CA ASP A 731 25.74 -4.32 17.56
C ASP A 731 24.45 -4.70 16.77
N VAL A 732 24.48 -5.86 16.11
CA VAL A 732 23.36 -6.49 15.40
C VAL A 732 23.25 -7.95 15.85
N GLY A 733 22.06 -8.54 15.77
CA GLY A 733 21.86 -9.95 16.10
C GLY A 733 22.12 -10.87 14.90
N ILE A 734 22.07 -12.18 15.16
CA ILE A 734 22.31 -13.23 14.17
C ILE A 734 21.23 -13.30 13.09
N GLU A 735 20.06 -12.69 13.30
CA GLU A 735 19.01 -12.52 12.29
C GLU A 735 19.48 -11.80 11.01
N ALA A 736 20.58 -11.04 11.07
CA ALA A 736 21.18 -10.36 9.93
C ALA A 736 22.10 -11.25 9.05
N ILE A 737 22.22 -12.56 9.35
CA ILE A 737 23.18 -13.47 8.71
C ILE A 737 22.85 -13.72 7.22
N THR A 738 23.56 -13.05 6.31
CA THR A 738 23.36 -13.26 4.86
C THR A 738 23.92 -14.60 4.37
N PHE A 739 24.87 -15.20 5.09
CA PHE A 739 25.43 -16.52 4.75
C PHE A 739 24.38 -17.64 4.78
N PHE A 740 23.24 -17.42 5.46
CA PHE A 740 22.04 -18.25 5.39
C PHE A 740 21.63 -18.60 3.95
N HIS A 741 21.72 -17.63 3.03
CA HIS A 741 21.33 -17.78 1.63
C HIS A 741 22.22 -18.75 0.83
N TYR A 742 23.46 -18.97 1.27
CA TYR A 742 24.34 -19.99 0.72
C TYR A 742 24.01 -21.38 1.27
N VAL A 743 23.66 -21.47 2.56
CA VAL A 743 23.23 -22.74 3.16
C VAL A 743 21.85 -23.18 2.64
N GLU A 744 20.97 -22.22 2.31
CA GLU A 744 19.75 -22.48 1.52
C GLU A 744 20.07 -23.14 0.17
N HIS A 745 21.11 -22.69 -0.53
CA HIS A 745 21.53 -23.30 -1.80
C HIS A 745 22.03 -24.74 -1.59
N LEU A 746 22.93 -24.95 -0.63
CA LEU A 746 23.49 -26.27 -0.32
C LEU A 746 22.44 -27.32 0.08
N LEU A 747 21.33 -26.89 0.66
CA LEU A 747 20.27 -27.77 1.16
C LEU A 747 19.04 -27.78 0.24
N GLN A 748 19.07 -27.15 -0.94
CA GLN A 748 17.87 -26.93 -1.77
C GLN A 748 17.08 -28.21 -2.08
N ASP A 749 17.77 -29.33 -2.33
CA ASP A 749 17.15 -30.63 -2.65
C ASP A 749 16.54 -31.35 -1.43
N GLN A 750 16.80 -30.85 -0.22
CA GLN A 750 16.26 -31.35 1.05
C GLN A 750 15.16 -30.45 1.64
N LEU A 751 14.84 -29.33 0.98
CA LEU A 751 13.82 -28.39 1.41
C LEU A 751 12.46 -28.70 0.77
N PRO A 752 11.34 -28.60 1.50
CA PRO A 752 10.01 -28.94 0.99
C PRO A 752 9.40 -27.88 0.06
N PHE A 753 10.23 -26.96 -0.48
CA PHE A 753 9.82 -25.86 -1.35
C PHE A 753 11.00 -25.43 -2.24
N PRO A 754 10.76 -24.89 -3.45
CA PRO A 754 11.82 -24.37 -4.30
C PRO A 754 12.44 -23.10 -3.71
N VAL A 755 13.75 -23.14 -3.45
CA VAL A 755 14.55 -22.03 -2.89
C VAL A 755 14.56 -20.80 -3.81
N TYR A 756 14.54 -21.04 -5.12
CA TYR A 756 14.59 -20.01 -6.16
C TYR A 756 13.27 -19.90 -6.91
N ASP A 757 12.99 -18.71 -7.42
CA ASP A 757 11.90 -18.43 -8.36
C ASP A 757 12.26 -19.00 -9.74
N GLU A 758 11.30 -19.60 -10.44
CA GLU A 758 11.51 -20.18 -11.77
C GLU A 758 11.96 -19.13 -12.81
N ARG A 759 11.59 -17.86 -12.61
CA ARG A 759 11.92 -16.77 -13.53
C ARG A 759 13.42 -16.49 -13.55
N LEU A 760 14.02 -16.64 -14.73
CA LEU A 760 15.34 -16.11 -15.04
C LEU A 760 15.25 -14.58 -15.26
N PHE A 761 16.09 -13.81 -14.56
CA PHE A 761 16.23 -12.38 -14.72
C PHE A 761 17.53 -12.04 -15.45
N SER A 762 17.40 -11.17 -16.46
CA SER A 762 18.51 -10.61 -17.22
C SER A 762 18.70 -9.16 -16.81
N VAL A 763 19.80 -8.82 -16.13
CA VAL A 763 20.04 -7.45 -15.60
C VAL A 763 21.39 -6.93 -16.05
N THR A 764 21.42 -5.69 -16.54
CA THR A 764 22.68 -4.99 -16.86
C THR A 764 23.44 -4.64 -15.59
N ALA A 765 24.65 -5.16 -15.47
CA ALA A 765 25.62 -4.84 -14.44
C ALA A 765 26.80 -4.07 -15.07
N VAL A 766 27.37 -3.12 -14.35
CA VAL A 766 28.51 -2.31 -14.79
C VAL A 766 29.66 -2.49 -13.82
N ASP A 767 30.81 -2.89 -14.35
CA ASP A 767 31.98 -3.24 -13.55
C ASP A 767 32.80 -2.02 -13.09
N ALA A 768 33.98 -2.29 -12.53
CA ALA A 768 34.89 -1.25 -12.07
C ALA A 768 35.59 -0.48 -13.21
N SER A 769 35.71 -1.05 -14.41
CA SER A 769 36.25 -0.39 -15.60
C SER A 769 35.21 0.54 -16.27
N GLY A 770 33.93 0.23 -16.09
CA GLY A 770 32.82 0.88 -16.77
C GLY A 770 32.20 0.05 -17.89
N GLN A 771 32.68 -1.19 -18.10
CA GLN A 771 32.11 -2.12 -19.07
C GLN A 771 30.74 -2.63 -18.59
N ASN A 772 29.81 -2.75 -19.54
CA ASN A 772 28.50 -3.36 -19.32
C ASN A 772 28.57 -4.88 -19.48
N HIS A 773 27.97 -5.59 -18.55
CA HIS A 773 27.81 -7.04 -18.50
C HIS A 773 26.32 -7.38 -18.34
N THR A 774 25.88 -8.51 -18.90
CA THR A 774 24.50 -8.99 -18.73
C THR A 774 24.50 -10.17 -17.77
N VAL A 775 24.01 -9.96 -16.54
CA VAL A 775 23.95 -11.00 -15.51
C VAL A 775 22.62 -11.74 -15.64
N GLN A 776 22.70 -13.06 -15.87
CA GLN A 776 21.55 -13.98 -15.91
C GLN A 776 21.44 -14.70 -14.56
N MET A 777 20.38 -14.46 -13.81
CA MET A 777 20.25 -14.98 -12.44
C MET A 777 18.79 -15.25 -12.04
N GLN A 778 18.58 -16.21 -11.13
CA GLN A 778 17.27 -16.45 -10.50
C GLN A 778 17.19 -15.72 -9.14
N ALA A 779 16.00 -15.23 -8.82
CA ALA A 779 15.72 -14.63 -7.51
C ALA A 779 15.48 -15.72 -6.45
N TYR A 780 15.75 -15.42 -5.17
CA TYR A 780 15.21 -16.24 -4.09
C TYR A 780 13.68 -16.18 -4.08
N ASN A 781 13.05 -17.32 -3.88
CA ASN A 781 11.60 -17.44 -3.80
C ASN A 781 11.05 -16.57 -2.65
N LYS A 782 10.03 -15.76 -2.95
CA LYS A 782 9.39 -14.81 -2.02
C LYS A 782 8.18 -15.38 -1.28
N ALA A 783 7.69 -16.56 -1.67
CA ALA A 783 6.50 -17.17 -1.07
C ALA A 783 6.76 -17.69 0.36
N VAL A 784 8.00 -18.08 0.68
CA VAL A 784 8.36 -18.70 1.97
C VAL A 784 9.20 -17.73 2.82
N PRO A 785 8.66 -17.22 3.95
CA PRO A 785 9.40 -16.35 4.87
C PRO A 785 10.55 -17.09 5.58
N ARG A 786 11.72 -16.44 5.61
CA ARG A 786 12.96 -16.99 6.20
C ARG A 786 13.06 -16.65 7.69
N ARG A 787 13.60 -17.57 8.49
CA ARG A 787 13.67 -17.49 9.96
C ARG A 787 15.09 -17.70 10.48
N ALA A 788 15.97 -16.75 10.16
CA ALA A 788 17.33 -16.73 10.71
C ALA A 788 17.35 -16.67 12.26
N ASP A 789 16.27 -16.23 12.91
CA ASP A 789 16.09 -16.27 14.36
C ASP A 789 15.87 -17.69 14.91
N LYS A 790 15.22 -18.59 14.16
CA LYS A 790 15.17 -20.04 14.51
C LYS A 790 16.56 -20.64 14.49
N LEU A 791 17.33 -20.40 13.42
CA LEU A 791 18.73 -20.83 13.31
C LEU A 791 19.57 -20.26 14.46
N GLY A 792 19.45 -18.97 14.77
CA GLY A 792 20.17 -18.33 15.87
C GLY A 792 19.84 -18.90 17.26
N THR A 793 18.59 -19.34 17.45
CA THR A 793 18.15 -20.03 18.67
C THR A 793 18.79 -21.41 18.78
N GLU A 794 18.78 -22.18 17.68
CA GLU A 794 19.37 -23.53 17.65
C GLU A 794 20.90 -23.51 17.75
N MET A 795 21.59 -22.61 17.04
CA MET A 795 23.03 -22.38 17.21
C MET A 795 23.39 -21.98 18.64
N SER A 796 22.53 -21.22 19.33
CA SER A 796 22.72 -20.92 20.76
C SER A 796 22.56 -22.16 21.62
N ARG A 797 21.56 -23.01 21.35
CA ARG A 797 21.32 -24.29 22.04
C ARG A 797 22.48 -25.26 21.88
N GLN A 798 23.10 -25.30 20.70
CA GLN A 798 24.26 -26.14 20.37
C GLN A 798 25.60 -25.53 20.84
N GLY A 799 25.61 -24.37 21.50
CA GLY A 799 26.84 -23.71 21.97
C GLY A 799 27.73 -23.13 20.87
N LYS A 800 27.20 -22.96 19.65
CA LYS A 800 27.94 -22.55 18.44
C LYS A 800 28.12 -21.03 18.28
N ILE A 801 27.57 -20.22 19.19
CA ILE A 801 27.70 -18.75 19.16
C ILE A 801 28.64 -18.28 20.27
N ARG A 802 29.79 -17.72 19.88
CA ARG A 802 30.66 -16.97 20.81
C ARG A 802 30.10 -15.57 21.00
N ARG A 803 29.90 -15.16 22.25
CA ARG A 803 29.33 -13.86 22.62
C ARG A 803 30.39 -13.01 23.34
N GLY A 804 30.49 -11.74 22.97
CA GLY A 804 31.41 -10.79 23.59
C GLY A 804 30.74 -9.43 23.82
N THR A 805 31.29 -8.66 24.75
CA THR A 805 30.88 -7.28 25.02
C THR A 805 32.12 -6.42 25.23
N ILE A 806 32.10 -5.20 24.71
CA ILE A 806 33.15 -4.20 24.93
C ILE A 806 32.51 -2.81 25.01
N GLY A 807 32.74 -2.11 26.12
CA GLY A 807 32.05 -0.85 26.41
C GLY A 807 30.53 -1.04 26.42
N ASN A 808 29.82 -0.32 25.55
CA ASN A 808 28.37 -0.49 25.33
C ASN A 808 28.02 -1.39 24.13
N SER A 809 29.03 -1.87 23.37
CA SER A 809 28.84 -2.69 22.17
C SER A 809 28.74 -4.18 22.46
N ARG A 810 27.91 -4.87 21.68
CA ARG A 810 27.71 -6.33 21.73
C ARG A 810 28.26 -6.98 20.46
N LEU A 811 28.98 -8.08 20.64
CA LEU A 811 29.65 -8.83 19.58
C LEU A 811 29.15 -10.28 19.59
N LEU A 812 28.82 -10.83 18.42
CA LEU A 812 28.58 -12.26 18.22
C LEU A 812 29.53 -12.77 17.14
N LEU A 813 30.07 -13.97 17.32
CA LEU A 813 30.96 -14.62 16.35
C LEU A 813 30.54 -16.08 16.15
N VAL A 814 30.42 -16.49 14.90
CA VAL A 814 30.16 -17.87 14.45
C VAL A 814 31.11 -18.24 13.30
N THR A 815 31.27 -19.53 13.00
CA THR A 815 32.00 -19.99 11.81
C THR A 815 31.04 -20.39 10.69
N ALA A 816 31.48 -20.31 9.43
CA ALA A 816 30.72 -20.81 8.29
C ALA A 816 30.38 -22.31 8.43
N GLU A 817 31.33 -23.10 8.93
CA GLU A 817 31.16 -24.55 9.16
C GLU A 817 30.07 -24.84 10.20
N ASP A 818 30.04 -24.10 11.32
CA ASP A 818 29.02 -24.26 12.35
C ASP A 818 27.62 -23.85 11.87
N VAL A 819 27.51 -22.84 11.00
CA VAL A 819 26.24 -22.42 10.40
C VAL A 819 25.71 -23.52 9.46
N ILE A 820 26.56 -24.06 8.59
CA ILE A 820 26.21 -25.15 7.67
C ILE A 820 25.79 -26.40 8.45
N ALA A 821 26.58 -26.83 9.43
CA ALA A 821 26.29 -28.01 10.24
C ALA A 821 24.96 -27.87 11.00
N CYS A 822 24.78 -26.76 11.72
CA CYS A 822 23.58 -26.52 12.51
C CYS A 822 22.30 -26.51 11.65
N GLN A 823 22.31 -25.81 10.51
CA GLN A 823 21.16 -25.75 9.61
C GLN A 823 20.91 -27.10 8.89
N SER A 824 21.97 -27.86 8.59
CA SER A 824 21.83 -29.22 8.04
C SER A 824 21.15 -30.18 9.03
N ASP A 825 21.53 -30.11 10.31
CA ASP A 825 20.92 -30.93 11.36
C ASP A 825 19.46 -30.51 11.63
N MET A 826 19.16 -29.21 11.57
CA MET A 826 17.78 -28.69 11.60
C MET A 826 16.91 -29.25 10.47
N VAL A 827 17.43 -29.27 9.23
CA VAL A 827 16.72 -29.80 8.05
C VAL A 827 16.50 -31.31 8.17
N LYS A 828 17.52 -32.09 8.57
CA LYS A 828 17.39 -33.53 8.82
C LYS A 828 16.37 -33.86 9.92
N ALA A 829 16.23 -33.00 10.91
CA ALA A 829 15.25 -33.13 12.00
C ALA A 829 13.84 -32.60 11.63
N GLY A 830 13.61 -32.13 10.41
CA GLY A 830 12.35 -31.50 9.98
C GLY A 830 12.05 -30.15 10.64
N ASN A 831 13.00 -29.58 11.40
CA ASN A 831 12.84 -28.30 12.10
C ASN A 831 13.34 -27.15 11.22
N TYR A 832 12.62 -26.88 10.12
CA TYR A 832 13.10 -25.95 9.12
C TYR A 832 13.16 -24.48 9.63
N PRO A 833 14.22 -23.71 9.29
CA PRO A 833 14.34 -22.28 9.60
C PRO A 833 13.54 -21.39 8.63
N TYR A 834 12.30 -21.79 8.34
CA TYR A 834 11.34 -21.03 7.54
C TYR A 834 9.96 -21.04 8.22
N ASP A 835 9.03 -20.27 7.68
CA ASP A 835 7.61 -20.42 7.93
C ASP A 835 7.00 -21.18 6.74
N LEU A 836 6.89 -22.51 6.90
CA LEU A 836 6.24 -23.42 5.96
C LEU A 836 4.72 -23.42 6.14
#